data_AF-A0A1S3HHZ8-F1
#
_entry.id   AF-A0A1S3HHZ8-F1
#
_cell.length_a   1.000
_cell.length_b   1.000
_cell.length_c   1.000
_cell.angle_alpha   90.00
_cell.angle_beta   90.00
_cell.angle_gamma   90.00
#
_symmetry.space_group_name_H-M   'P 1'
#
loop_
_entity.id
_entity.type
_entity.pdbx_description
1 polymer ?
#
loop_
_entity_poly.entity_id
_entity_poly.type
_entity_poly.pdbx_seq_one_letter_code
_entity_poly.pdbx_strand_id
1 'polypeptide(L)'
;MPEKKDPKDSDNVRVVVRCRPINSKEKDSGCKLTVNIDEVRGTVTVQNPNAPQGEPPKVFTFDTVFGMESKQVDVYNQAARPIVDSVLEGYNGTIFAYGQTGTGKTFTMEGVRTVPELRGIIPNSFAHIFGHMAKAEGDTRFLVCVSYLEIYNEEVRDLLGKDQSVRLEVKERPDIGVYVKDLLRVPVHNADEMDRVMTLGNNHRSVGATQMNAHSSRSHAIFSITIECSEKGLDGEQHVRVGKLHLVDLAGSERQTKTGASGQRLKEATKINLSLSTLGNVISALVDGKSTHIPYRNSKLTRLLQDSLGGNSKTVMIANCGPVDYNYDETISTLRYANRAKNIKNSAKINEDPKDAQLRRLQQEMEELKKQLEEGDYEGTGGGSGDEESESEEESEEEEVIGEDGVKRMVKRKKKKGKRGNKGISKEKMAEIEAKIEADKKILEEKKDMAEEERNQVKKDLEEKEAELKKASEEQQALAQRLQALEKKVIVGGENLLEKAEEQERLLEESARELEERKKKEDALKKAIEEREAERLDIEEKYSSLQEEAAGKTKKLKKVWTMLMQAKSEIADLQQEHQREMEGLLENVRQLSRELRLQMLIINSFIPPEYQEMIEQYVHWNEDIGEWQLKCVAYTGNNMRKQTPLPEKEKDKLADFDLSQVYLAYSAESAEEAMRPKTAGKDRPKTGRPKSSRKKRKEADIDSLLQ
;
A
#
# COMPACT_ATOMS: atom_id res chain seq x y z
N MET A 1 -37.84 4.34 -25.52
CA MET A 1 -37.43 4.21 -24.10
C MET A 1 -36.02 4.75 -24.02
N PRO A 2 -35.73 5.77 -23.20
CA PRO A 2 -34.38 6.27 -23.07
C PRO A 2 -33.51 5.18 -22.44
N GLU A 3 -32.36 4.91 -23.05
CA GLU A 3 -31.34 4.02 -22.54
C GLU A 3 -30.92 4.49 -21.14
N LYS A 4 -31.14 3.65 -20.14
CA LYS A 4 -30.53 3.83 -18.83
C LYS A 4 -29.01 3.83 -19.04
N LYS A 5 -28.35 4.96 -18.77
CA LYS A 5 -26.90 4.98 -18.58
C LYS A 5 -26.56 3.92 -17.53
N ASP A 6 -25.72 2.95 -17.90
CA ASP A 6 -25.16 1.99 -16.95
C ASP A 6 -24.48 2.76 -15.80
N PRO A 7 -24.68 2.35 -14.53
CA PRO A 7 -23.98 2.95 -13.40
C PRO A 7 -22.50 2.55 -13.46
N LYS A 8 -21.69 3.30 -14.21
CA LYS A 8 -20.24 3.11 -14.33
C LYS A 8 -19.51 3.77 -13.16
N ASP A 9 -19.47 3.05 -12.05
CA ASP A 9 -18.23 2.77 -11.31
C ASP A 9 -18.58 1.83 -10.15
N SER A 10 -18.49 0.52 -10.40
CA SER A 10 -18.46 -0.40 -9.27
C SER A 10 -17.11 -0.22 -8.58
N ASP A 11 -17.10 0.13 -7.29
CA ASP A 11 -15.93 0.11 -6.39
C ASP A 11 -15.39 -1.32 -6.17
N ASN A 12 -15.59 -2.23 -7.10
CA ASN A 12 -15.03 -3.57 -7.02
C ASN A 12 -13.50 -3.47 -7.11
N VAL A 13 -12.82 -4.41 -6.47
CA VAL A 13 -11.36 -4.56 -6.62
C VAL A 13 -11.06 -4.80 -8.10
N ARG A 14 -10.31 -3.87 -8.71
CA ARG A 14 -9.88 -4.00 -10.10
C ARG A 14 -8.70 -4.97 -10.16
N VAL A 15 -8.74 -5.90 -11.10
CA VAL A 15 -7.73 -6.93 -11.25
C VAL A 15 -7.09 -6.84 -12.63
N VAL A 16 -5.78 -6.73 -12.61
CA VAL A 16 -4.94 -6.61 -13.79
C VAL A 16 -3.94 -7.76 -13.79
N VAL A 17 -3.76 -8.42 -14.94
CA VAL A 17 -2.73 -9.46 -15.10
C VAL A 17 -1.56 -8.92 -15.91
N ARG A 18 -0.34 -9.23 -15.49
CA ARG A 18 0.87 -8.91 -16.24
C ARG A 18 1.75 -10.13 -16.43
N CYS A 19 1.93 -10.53 -17.69
CA CYS A 19 2.82 -11.61 -18.07
C CYS A 19 4.18 -11.04 -18.50
N ARG A 20 5.27 -11.45 -17.85
CA ARG A 20 6.61 -10.97 -18.22
C ARG A 20 7.18 -11.72 -19.43
N PRO A 21 8.20 -11.16 -20.12
CA PRO A 21 9.01 -11.90 -21.08
C PRO A 21 9.67 -13.14 -20.48
N ILE A 22 10.04 -14.10 -21.34
CA ILE A 22 10.80 -15.29 -20.96
C ILE A 22 12.23 -14.89 -20.55
N ASN A 23 12.68 -15.37 -19.40
CA ASN A 23 13.99 -15.00 -18.85
C ASN A 23 15.11 -15.90 -19.43
N SER A 24 16.38 -15.50 -19.26
CA SER A 24 17.51 -16.25 -19.84
C SER A 24 17.58 -17.70 -19.33
N LYS A 25 17.34 -17.94 -18.04
CA LYS A 25 17.37 -19.31 -17.48
C LYS A 25 16.29 -20.20 -18.08
N GLU A 26 15.11 -19.66 -18.33
CA GLU A 26 13.99 -20.36 -18.98
C GLU A 26 14.30 -20.67 -20.45
N LYS A 27 14.94 -19.73 -21.17
CA LYS A 27 15.43 -19.98 -22.53
C LYS A 27 16.48 -21.09 -22.55
N ASP A 28 17.47 -21.01 -21.65
CA ASP A 28 18.58 -21.97 -21.56
C ASP A 28 18.08 -23.38 -21.17
N SER A 29 17.00 -23.44 -20.39
CA SER A 29 16.37 -24.71 -19.97
C SER A 29 15.41 -25.29 -21.01
N GLY A 30 15.21 -24.63 -22.16
CA GLY A 30 14.31 -25.07 -23.22
C GLY A 30 12.84 -25.10 -22.82
N CYS A 31 12.42 -24.25 -21.86
CA CYS A 31 11.04 -24.19 -21.40
C CYS A 31 10.09 -23.73 -22.51
N LYS A 32 8.87 -24.27 -22.54
CA LYS A 32 7.87 -23.96 -23.57
C LYS A 32 6.92 -22.87 -23.09
N LEU A 33 6.53 -21.97 -24.01
CA LEU A 33 5.48 -20.99 -23.76
C LEU A 33 4.13 -21.69 -23.62
N THR A 34 3.43 -21.44 -22.51
CA THR A 34 2.12 -22.02 -22.20
C THR A 34 1.04 -20.97 -21.95
N VAL A 35 1.44 -19.72 -21.74
CA VAL A 35 0.53 -18.60 -21.52
C VAL A 35 0.40 -17.78 -22.79
N ASN A 36 -0.84 -17.54 -23.23
CA ASN A 36 -1.18 -16.63 -24.31
C ASN A 36 -2.05 -15.49 -23.77
N ILE A 37 -1.69 -14.25 -24.14
CA ILE A 37 -2.36 -13.04 -23.67
C ILE A 37 -3.06 -12.38 -24.86
N ASP A 38 -4.37 -12.14 -24.71
CA ASP A 38 -5.17 -11.35 -25.65
C ASP A 38 -5.56 -10.04 -24.95
N GLU A 39 -4.79 -8.99 -25.21
CA GLU A 39 -5.00 -7.66 -24.61
C GLU A 39 -6.34 -7.06 -25.01
N VAL A 40 -6.81 -7.31 -26.25
CA VAL A 40 -8.07 -6.72 -26.77
C VAL A 40 -9.28 -7.32 -26.06
N ARG A 41 -9.28 -8.65 -25.87
CA ARG A 41 -10.39 -9.32 -25.16
C ARG A 41 -10.23 -9.26 -23.64
N GLY A 42 -9.07 -8.85 -23.13
CA GLY A 42 -8.78 -8.90 -21.70
C GLY A 42 -8.63 -10.33 -21.18
N THR A 43 -8.17 -11.28 -22.02
CA THR A 43 -8.15 -12.70 -21.68
C THR A 43 -6.75 -13.29 -21.56
N VAL A 44 -6.58 -14.22 -20.62
CA VAL A 44 -5.37 -15.01 -20.40
C VAL A 44 -5.70 -16.48 -20.63
N THR A 45 -5.06 -17.08 -21.62
CA THR A 45 -5.20 -18.51 -21.93
C THR A 45 -3.97 -19.26 -21.46
N VAL A 46 -4.15 -20.32 -20.67
CA VAL A 46 -3.06 -21.16 -20.15
C VAL A 46 -3.24 -22.60 -20.62
N GLN A 47 -2.24 -23.12 -21.32
CA GLN A 47 -2.19 -24.48 -21.82
C GLN A 47 -1.51 -25.40 -20.81
N ASN A 48 -2.16 -26.52 -20.49
CA ASN A 48 -1.56 -27.57 -19.68
C ASN A 48 -0.61 -28.42 -20.55
N PRO A 49 0.71 -28.43 -20.30
CA PRO A 49 1.65 -29.22 -21.10
C PRO A 49 1.44 -30.74 -20.96
N ASN A 50 0.79 -31.18 -19.87
CA ASN A 50 0.52 -32.58 -19.56
C ASN A 50 -0.96 -32.96 -19.72
N ALA A 51 -1.75 -32.13 -20.41
CA ALA A 51 -3.18 -32.38 -20.63
C ALA A 51 -3.42 -33.71 -21.37
N PRO A 52 -4.40 -34.53 -20.93
CA PRO A 52 -4.94 -35.61 -21.74
C PRO A 52 -5.48 -35.09 -23.08
N GLN A 53 -5.44 -35.94 -24.11
CA GLN A 53 -5.87 -35.56 -25.46
C GLN A 53 -7.34 -35.11 -25.45
N GLY A 54 -7.57 -33.83 -25.75
CA GLY A 54 -8.91 -33.21 -25.78
C GLY A 54 -9.26 -32.31 -24.59
N GLU A 55 -8.39 -32.12 -23.59
CA GLU A 55 -8.61 -31.11 -22.55
C GLU A 55 -8.43 -29.69 -23.13
N PRO A 56 -9.45 -28.80 -23.04
CA PRO A 56 -9.33 -27.44 -23.53
C PRO A 56 -8.40 -26.60 -22.64
N PRO A 57 -7.74 -25.57 -23.20
CA PRO A 57 -6.94 -24.66 -22.40
C PRO A 57 -7.81 -23.83 -21.45
N LYS A 58 -7.23 -23.42 -20.33
CA LYS A 58 -7.93 -22.63 -19.31
C LYS A 58 -7.91 -21.16 -19.71
N VAL A 59 -9.07 -20.52 -19.73
CA VAL A 59 -9.23 -19.13 -20.15
C VAL A 59 -9.78 -18.32 -18.97
N PHE A 60 -9.15 -17.19 -18.67
CA PHE A 60 -9.55 -16.25 -17.63
C PHE A 60 -9.74 -14.86 -18.24
N THR A 61 -10.68 -14.08 -17.70
CA THR A 61 -10.97 -12.71 -18.17
C THR A 61 -10.81 -11.71 -17.04
N PHE A 62 -10.01 -10.68 -17.26
CA PHE A 62 -9.70 -9.65 -16.26
C PHE A 62 -10.07 -8.26 -16.76
N ASP A 63 -9.92 -7.24 -15.90
CA ASP A 63 -10.25 -5.86 -16.28
C ASP A 63 -9.22 -5.31 -17.27
N THR A 64 -7.97 -5.75 -17.15
CA THR A 64 -6.89 -5.45 -18.09
C THR A 64 -5.86 -6.59 -18.06
N VAL A 65 -5.28 -6.93 -19.20
CA VAL A 65 -4.20 -7.90 -19.30
C VAL A 65 -3.04 -7.29 -20.08
N PHE A 66 -1.82 -7.55 -19.62
CA PHE A 66 -0.59 -7.06 -20.22
C PHE A 66 0.26 -8.23 -20.69
N GLY A 67 0.59 -8.21 -21.98
CA GLY A 67 1.49 -9.16 -22.62
C GLY A 67 2.96 -8.87 -22.34
N MET A 68 3.81 -9.66 -22.99
CA MET A 68 5.27 -9.61 -22.80
C MET A 68 5.88 -8.28 -23.29
N GLU A 69 5.23 -7.62 -24.25
CA GLU A 69 5.69 -6.37 -24.87
C GLU A 69 5.16 -5.10 -24.16
N SER A 70 4.32 -5.23 -23.12
CA SER A 70 3.73 -4.07 -22.46
C SER A 70 4.76 -3.26 -21.67
N LYS A 71 4.78 -1.94 -21.89
CA LYS A 71 5.73 -1.02 -21.24
C LYS A 71 5.29 -0.67 -19.81
N GLN A 72 6.21 -0.18 -18.99
CA GLN A 72 5.90 0.24 -17.62
C GLN A 72 4.91 1.39 -17.56
N VAL A 73 5.04 2.35 -18.48
CA VAL A 73 4.17 3.52 -18.55
C VAL A 73 2.73 3.12 -18.90
N ASP A 74 2.54 2.16 -19.80
CA ASP A 74 1.21 1.64 -20.14
C ASP A 74 0.55 0.98 -18.92
N VAL A 75 1.34 0.21 -18.16
CA VAL A 75 0.88 -0.41 -16.90
C VAL A 75 0.51 0.65 -15.87
N TYR A 76 1.31 1.70 -15.73
CA TYR A 76 1.01 2.82 -14.83
C TYR A 76 -0.31 3.51 -15.22
N ASN A 77 -0.45 3.90 -16.48
CA ASN A 77 -1.58 4.67 -16.98
C ASN A 77 -2.92 3.94 -16.84
N GLN A 78 -2.97 2.62 -17.05
CA GLN A 78 -4.23 1.86 -16.94
C GLN A 78 -4.54 1.37 -15.52
N ALA A 79 -3.52 0.96 -14.78
CA ALA A 79 -3.69 0.30 -13.49
C ALA A 79 -3.52 1.25 -12.30
N ALA A 80 -2.51 2.12 -12.32
CA ALA A 80 -2.14 2.92 -11.15
C ALA A 80 -2.69 4.34 -11.19
N ARG A 81 -2.64 5.01 -12.35
CA ARG A 81 -3.02 6.42 -12.51
C ARG A 81 -4.41 6.74 -11.94
N PRO A 82 -5.49 5.98 -12.25
CA PRO A 82 -6.82 6.26 -11.71
C PRO A 82 -6.92 6.17 -10.18
N ILE A 83 -6.09 5.31 -9.57
CA ILE A 83 -6.01 5.18 -8.11
C ILE A 83 -5.27 6.38 -7.51
N VAL A 84 -4.18 6.82 -8.13
CA VAL A 84 -3.43 8.01 -7.69
C VAL A 84 -4.30 9.26 -7.81
N ASP A 85 -5.03 9.42 -8.91
CA ASP A 85 -6.00 10.52 -9.11
C ASP A 85 -7.05 10.53 -7.98
N SER A 86 -7.64 9.37 -7.69
CA SER A 86 -8.61 9.24 -6.60
C SER A 86 -8.00 9.58 -5.23
N VAL A 87 -6.73 9.23 -4.99
CA VAL A 87 -6.07 9.59 -3.73
C VAL A 87 -5.85 11.09 -3.63
N LEU A 88 -5.52 11.77 -4.73
CA LEU A 88 -5.38 13.23 -4.76
C LEU A 88 -6.73 13.94 -4.48
N GLU A 89 -7.84 13.31 -4.85
CA GLU A 89 -9.21 13.76 -4.50
C GLU A 89 -9.58 13.49 -3.03
N GLY A 90 -8.80 12.70 -2.29
CA GLY A 90 -9.01 12.39 -0.88
C GLY A 90 -9.57 10.98 -0.58
N TYR A 91 -9.60 10.07 -1.57
CA TYR A 91 -9.91 8.66 -1.32
C TYR A 91 -8.72 7.90 -0.73
N ASN A 92 -9.00 6.75 -0.10
CA ASN A 92 -7.97 5.74 0.13
C ASN A 92 -7.75 4.92 -1.15
N GLY A 93 -6.49 4.63 -1.46
CA GLY A 93 -6.06 3.87 -2.62
C GLY A 93 -5.09 2.77 -2.21
N THR A 94 -5.24 1.58 -2.78
CA THR A 94 -4.29 0.48 -2.59
C THR A 94 -3.91 -0.14 -3.92
N ILE A 95 -2.61 -0.26 -4.19
CA ILE A 95 -2.07 -0.98 -5.34
C ILE A 95 -1.14 -2.05 -4.79
N PHE A 96 -1.44 -3.32 -5.07
CA PHE A 96 -0.59 -4.42 -4.62
C PHE A 96 -0.23 -5.38 -5.75
N ALA A 97 1.04 -5.77 -5.79
CA ALA A 97 1.55 -6.78 -6.71
C ALA A 97 1.56 -8.16 -6.06
N TYR A 98 1.02 -9.16 -6.76
CA TYR A 98 0.87 -10.54 -6.29
C TYR A 98 1.33 -11.54 -7.35
N GLY A 99 1.93 -12.65 -6.92
CA GLY A 99 2.38 -13.73 -7.80
C GLY A 99 3.64 -14.41 -7.31
N GLN A 100 4.12 -15.42 -8.04
CA GLN A 100 5.31 -16.18 -7.70
C GLN A 100 6.58 -15.30 -7.68
N THR A 101 7.59 -15.68 -6.91
CA THR A 101 8.92 -15.07 -6.96
C THR A 101 9.49 -15.11 -8.38
N GLY A 102 10.00 -13.96 -8.84
CA GLY A 102 10.58 -13.85 -10.19
C GLY A 102 9.56 -13.65 -11.32
N THR A 103 8.25 -13.50 -11.04
CA THR A 103 7.26 -13.15 -12.09
C THR A 103 7.20 -11.66 -12.41
N GLY A 104 7.85 -10.80 -11.60
CA GLY A 104 7.98 -9.36 -11.88
C GLY A 104 7.20 -8.43 -10.95
N LYS A 105 6.84 -8.85 -9.73
CA LYS A 105 6.21 -7.99 -8.71
C LYS A 105 7.01 -6.71 -8.43
N THR A 106 8.24 -6.85 -7.92
CA THR A 106 9.14 -5.73 -7.66
C THR A 106 9.49 -4.94 -8.93
N PHE A 107 9.61 -5.59 -10.09
CA PHE A 107 9.80 -4.89 -11.37
C PHE A 107 8.57 -4.02 -11.73
N THR A 108 7.36 -4.47 -11.42
CA THR A 108 6.14 -3.68 -11.65
C THR A 108 6.03 -2.52 -10.66
N MET A 109 6.33 -2.77 -9.38
CA MET A 109 6.21 -1.76 -8.33
C MET A 109 7.35 -0.73 -8.39
N GLU A 110 8.61 -1.15 -8.42
CA GLU A 110 9.77 -0.25 -8.40
C GLU A 110 10.39 -0.06 -9.79
N GLY A 111 10.51 -1.14 -10.56
CA GLY A 111 11.16 -1.12 -11.88
C GLY A 111 12.65 -0.82 -11.81
N VAL A 112 13.20 -0.23 -12.87
CA VAL A 112 14.59 0.24 -12.91
C VAL A 112 14.60 1.75 -12.78
N ARG A 113 14.79 2.25 -11.55
CA ARG A 113 14.63 3.67 -11.19
C ARG A 113 15.52 4.63 -11.99
N THR A 114 16.70 4.18 -12.41
CA THR A 114 17.67 4.96 -13.19
C THR A 114 17.29 5.14 -14.65
N VAL A 115 16.38 4.32 -15.19
CA VAL A 115 15.97 4.34 -16.59
C VAL A 115 14.50 4.80 -16.65
N PRO A 116 14.20 6.01 -17.14
CA PRO A 116 12.84 6.58 -17.13
C PRO A 116 11.77 5.64 -17.69
N GLU A 117 12.03 5.00 -18.83
CA GLU A 117 11.11 4.07 -19.50
C GLU A 117 10.83 2.78 -18.71
N LEU A 118 11.73 2.43 -17.78
CA LEU A 118 11.64 1.21 -16.98
C LEU A 118 11.22 1.49 -15.52
N ARG A 119 10.93 2.74 -15.16
CA ARG A 119 10.41 3.13 -13.84
C ARG A 119 9.06 2.44 -13.59
N GLY A 120 8.92 1.80 -12.43
CA GLY A 120 7.69 1.11 -12.03
C GLY A 120 6.61 2.06 -11.51
N ILE A 121 5.59 1.49 -10.89
CA ILE A 121 4.43 2.23 -10.38
C ILE A 121 4.82 3.25 -9.31
N ILE A 122 5.67 2.88 -8.36
CA ILE A 122 6.05 3.72 -7.22
C ILE A 122 6.73 5.03 -7.67
N PRO A 123 7.85 5.00 -8.44
CA PRO A 123 8.49 6.23 -8.89
C PRO A 123 7.62 7.06 -9.86
N ASN A 124 6.74 6.43 -10.66
CA ASN A 124 5.79 7.16 -11.50
C ASN A 124 4.70 7.84 -10.65
N SER A 125 4.23 7.21 -9.57
CA SER A 125 3.30 7.83 -8.61
C SER A 125 3.91 9.06 -7.94
N PHE A 126 5.21 9.03 -7.59
CA PHE A 126 5.87 10.19 -6.99
C PHE A 126 5.86 11.40 -7.94
N ALA A 127 6.25 11.19 -9.20
CA ALA A 127 6.24 12.23 -10.22
C ALA A 127 4.82 12.78 -10.45
N HIS A 128 3.83 11.89 -10.57
CA HIS A 128 2.45 12.28 -10.79
C HIS A 128 1.85 13.09 -9.62
N ILE A 129 2.07 12.67 -8.38
CA ILE A 129 1.57 13.38 -7.19
C ILE A 129 2.12 14.80 -7.14
N PHE A 130 3.44 14.97 -7.29
CA PHE A 130 4.05 16.29 -7.22
C PHE A 130 3.82 17.13 -8.48
N GLY A 131 3.66 16.53 -9.65
CA GLY A 131 3.23 17.21 -10.87
C GLY A 131 1.83 17.82 -10.71
N HIS A 132 0.88 17.04 -10.20
CA HIS A 132 -0.46 17.52 -9.87
C HIS A 132 -0.43 18.67 -8.85
N MET A 133 0.37 18.54 -7.78
CA MET A 133 0.51 19.59 -6.77
C MET A 133 1.13 20.88 -7.33
N ALA A 134 2.08 20.78 -8.27
CA ALA A 134 2.71 21.94 -8.90
C ALA A 134 1.75 22.69 -9.84
N LYS A 135 0.80 21.98 -10.45
CA LYS A 135 -0.25 22.54 -11.32
C LYS A 135 -1.48 23.05 -10.56
N ALA A 136 -1.59 22.81 -9.25
CA ALA A 136 -2.74 23.22 -8.48
C ALA A 136 -2.83 24.76 -8.40
N GLU A 137 -3.96 25.31 -8.87
CA GLU A 137 -4.26 26.73 -8.81
C GLU A 137 -5.00 27.10 -7.51
N GLY A 138 -4.98 28.38 -7.11
CA GLY A 138 -5.71 28.89 -5.94
C GLY A 138 -4.95 28.85 -4.60
N ASP A 139 -5.69 28.91 -3.47
CA ASP A 139 -5.14 28.84 -2.09
C ASP A 139 -5.17 27.40 -1.55
N THR A 140 -4.84 26.43 -2.42
CA THR A 140 -4.79 24.99 -2.09
C THR A 140 -3.43 24.65 -1.50
N ARG A 141 -3.42 23.99 -0.34
CA ARG A 141 -2.20 23.61 0.38
C ARG A 141 -2.15 22.11 0.57
N PHE A 142 -0.98 21.54 0.32
CA PHE A 142 -0.76 20.11 0.45
C PHE A 142 0.31 19.81 1.50
N LEU A 143 0.08 18.75 2.27
CA LEU A 143 1.09 18.14 3.14
C LEU A 143 1.20 16.66 2.77
N VAL A 144 2.41 16.25 2.37
CA VAL A 144 2.68 14.87 2.00
C VAL A 144 3.58 14.21 3.03
N CYS A 145 3.12 13.10 3.58
CA CYS A 145 3.85 12.29 4.55
C CYS A 145 4.01 10.86 4.04
N VAL A 146 5.21 10.30 4.20
CA VAL A 146 5.48 8.91 3.81
C VAL A 146 5.83 8.05 5.02
N SER A 147 5.48 6.77 4.93
CA SER A 147 5.92 5.73 5.86
C SER A 147 6.27 4.48 5.07
N TYR A 148 7.26 3.72 5.53
CA TYR A 148 7.68 2.51 4.83
C TYR A 148 7.94 1.40 5.83
N LEU A 149 7.23 0.29 5.68
CA LEU A 149 7.32 -0.85 6.58
C LEU A 149 7.52 -2.16 5.83
N GLU A 150 8.05 -3.12 6.57
CA GLU A 150 8.19 -4.51 6.13
C GLU A 150 7.45 -5.43 7.11
N ILE A 151 6.75 -6.42 6.56
CA ILE A 151 6.18 -7.53 7.31
C ILE A 151 6.99 -8.77 6.97
N TYR A 152 7.72 -9.27 7.95
CA TYR A 152 8.52 -10.49 7.82
C TYR A 152 8.28 -11.36 9.05
N ASN A 153 7.99 -12.64 8.85
CA ASN A 153 7.77 -13.59 9.93
C ASN A 153 6.61 -13.22 10.90
N GLU A 154 5.58 -12.53 10.39
CA GLU A 154 4.47 -11.90 11.15
C GLU A 154 4.91 -10.78 12.12
N GLU A 155 6.12 -10.24 11.94
CA GLU A 155 6.63 -9.07 12.66
C GLU A 155 6.63 -7.86 11.73
N VAL A 156 6.20 -6.70 12.24
CA VAL A 156 6.23 -5.43 11.52
C VAL A 156 7.50 -4.66 11.90
N ARG A 157 8.25 -4.20 10.90
CA ARG A 157 9.46 -3.39 11.07
C ARG A 157 9.33 -2.09 10.29
N ASP A 158 9.82 -1.00 10.87
CA ASP A 158 9.84 0.31 10.23
C ASP A 158 11.15 0.49 9.45
N LEU A 159 11.05 0.52 8.12
CA LEU A 159 12.21 0.66 7.23
C LEU A 159 12.80 2.07 7.24
N LEU A 160 12.13 3.06 7.81
CA LEU A 160 12.62 4.44 7.95
C LEU A 160 13.14 4.76 9.35
N GLY A 161 12.88 3.87 10.31
CA GLY A 161 13.34 3.99 11.69
C GLY A 161 14.87 3.95 11.83
N LYS A 162 15.39 4.57 12.90
CA LYS A 162 16.82 4.52 13.23
C LYS A 162 17.27 3.12 13.67
N ASP A 163 16.36 2.38 14.30
CA ASP A 163 16.61 1.03 14.81
C ASP A 163 15.68 0.04 14.13
N GLN A 164 16.24 -0.75 13.23
CA GLN A 164 15.55 -1.77 12.45
C GLN A 164 15.28 -3.06 13.23
N SER A 165 15.77 -3.16 14.48
CA SER A 165 15.51 -4.31 15.37
C SER A 165 14.20 -4.18 16.14
N VAL A 166 13.63 -2.97 16.21
CA VAL A 166 12.38 -2.71 16.91
C VAL A 166 11.21 -3.32 16.15
N ARG A 167 10.39 -4.08 16.86
CA ARG A 167 9.15 -4.68 16.35
C ARG A 167 7.98 -3.78 16.69
N LEU A 168 7.19 -3.42 15.69
CA LEU A 168 6.04 -2.55 15.86
C LEU A 168 4.73 -3.34 16.03
N GLU A 169 3.82 -2.77 16.82
CA GLU A 169 2.51 -3.35 17.10
C GLU A 169 1.43 -2.78 16.17
N VAL A 170 0.58 -3.66 15.63
CA VAL A 170 -0.63 -3.27 14.89
C VAL A 170 -1.78 -3.09 15.88
N LYS A 171 -2.36 -1.89 15.91
CA LYS A 171 -3.48 -1.50 16.77
C LYS A 171 -4.67 -1.05 15.94
N GLU A 172 -5.83 -0.97 16.57
CA GLU A 172 -7.08 -0.55 15.94
C GLU A 172 -7.75 0.49 16.83
N ARG A 173 -8.28 1.56 16.23
CA ARG A 173 -9.15 2.51 16.90
C ARG A 173 -10.38 2.81 16.05
N PRO A 174 -11.55 3.10 16.65
CA PRO A 174 -12.78 3.36 15.89
C PRO A 174 -12.73 4.59 14.96
N ASP A 175 -11.91 5.58 15.29
CA ASP A 175 -11.77 6.85 14.56
C ASP A 175 -10.80 6.76 13.38
N ILE A 176 -9.71 6.00 13.53
CA ILE A 176 -8.59 5.94 12.56
C ILE A 176 -8.58 4.60 11.78
N GLY A 177 -9.23 3.57 12.31
CA GLY A 177 -9.11 2.20 11.81
C GLY A 177 -7.84 1.50 12.29
N VAL A 178 -7.32 0.58 11.48
CA VAL A 178 -6.10 -0.20 11.78
C VAL A 178 -4.85 0.64 11.47
N TYR A 179 -3.93 0.72 12.43
CA TYR A 179 -2.67 1.45 12.28
C TYR A 179 -1.51 0.77 13.01
N VAL A 180 -0.29 1.10 12.61
CA VAL A 180 0.93 0.64 13.27
C VAL A 180 1.36 1.68 14.30
N LYS A 181 1.47 1.28 15.57
CA LYS A 181 1.91 2.15 16.65
C LYS A 181 3.40 2.48 16.48
N ASP A 182 3.75 3.74 16.71
CA ASP A 182 5.13 4.25 16.66
C ASP A 182 5.82 4.13 15.29
N LEU A 183 5.06 3.91 14.20
CA LEU A 183 5.58 3.95 12.83
C LEU A 183 5.96 5.39 12.44
N LEU A 184 7.19 5.57 11.96
CA LEU A 184 7.68 6.88 11.55
C LEU A 184 6.92 7.40 10.33
N ARG A 185 6.48 8.66 10.41
CA ARG A 185 5.93 9.43 9.29
C ARG A 185 6.89 10.56 8.95
N VAL A 186 7.44 10.53 7.74
CA VAL A 186 8.42 11.52 7.27
C VAL A 186 7.71 12.50 6.33
N PRO A 187 7.66 13.81 6.64
CA PRO A 187 7.16 14.80 5.71
C PRO A 187 8.15 14.96 4.55
N VAL A 188 7.62 15.06 3.33
CA VAL A 188 8.39 15.18 2.08
C VAL A 188 7.85 16.33 1.24
N HIS A 189 8.74 17.04 0.56
CA HIS A 189 8.39 18.29 -0.15
C HIS A 189 8.51 18.18 -1.67
N ASN A 190 9.13 17.11 -2.18
CA ASN A 190 9.32 16.87 -3.62
C ASN A 190 9.53 15.38 -3.91
N ALA A 191 9.46 15.02 -5.20
CA ALA A 191 9.58 13.63 -5.66
C ALA A 191 10.97 13.03 -5.37
N ASP A 192 12.02 13.85 -5.40
CA ASP A 192 13.40 13.46 -5.08
C ASP A 192 13.56 13.05 -3.61
N GLU A 193 12.94 13.77 -2.68
CA GLU A 193 12.90 13.42 -1.26
C GLU A 193 12.19 12.09 -1.04
N MET A 194 11.06 11.83 -1.73
CA MET A 194 10.41 10.52 -1.70
C MET A 194 11.33 9.40 -2.19
N ASP A 195 12.02 9.64 -3.31
CA ASP A 195 12.94 8.67 -3.92
C ASP A 195 14.13 8.36 -2.99
N ARG A 196 14.66 9.37 -2.29
CA ARG A 196 15.70 9.20 -1.24
C ARG A 196 15.18 8.40 -0.05
N VAL A 197 13.99 8.71 0.46
CA VAL A 197 13.36 7.99 1.57
C VAL A 197 13.11 6.54 1.21
N MET A 198 12.64 6.26 0.00
CA MET A 198 12.47 4.89 -0.48
C MET A 198 13.81 4.15 -0.60
N THR A 199 14.85 4.81 -1.11
CA THR A 199 16.20 4.24 -1.19
C THR A 199 16.74 3.86 0.19
N LEU A 200 16.54 4.73 1.18
CA LEU A 200 16.92 4.47 2.56
C LEU A 200 16.24 3.19 3.09
N GLY A 201 14.93 3.07 2.91
CA GLY A 201 14.20 1.88 3.33
C GLY A 201 14.60 0.61 2.58
N ASN A 202 14.87 0.70 1.27
CA ASN A 202 15.38 -0.42 0.47
C ASN A 202 16.76 -0.89 0.93
N ASN A 203 17.62 0.04 1.36
CA ASN A 203 18.93 -0.31 1.93
C ASN A 203 18.77 -1.03 3.27
N HIS A 204 17.88 -0.54 4.15
CA HIS A 204 17.59 -1.24 5.42
C HIS A 204 17.00 -2.63 5.20
N ARG A 205 16.10 -2.77 4.22
CA ARG A 205 15.56 -4.06 3.78
C ARG A 205 16.64 -5.02 3.27
N SER A 206 17.62 -4.49 2.53
CA SER A 206 18.71 -5.28 1.93
C SER A 206 19.79 -5.70 2.93
N VAL A 207 20.12 -4.85 3.92
CA VAL A 207 21.06 -5.20 4.99
C VAL A 207 20.55 -6.41 5.79
N GLY A 208 19.24 -6.49 6.04
CA GLY A 208 18.60 -7.69 6.60
C GLY A 208 18.78 -8.95 5.73
N ALA A 209 18.81 -8.81 4.41
CA ALA A 209 18.98 -9.92 3.46
C ALA A 209 20.39 -10.52 3.47
N THR A 210 21.42 -9.70 3.67
CA THR A 210 22.82 -10.17 3.61
C THR A 210 23.22 -11.09 4.77
N GLN A 211 22.46 -11.11 5.88
CA GLN A 211 22.74 -12.02 6.99
C GLN A 211 22.14 -13.42 6.82
N MET A 212 21.05 -13.63 6.04
CA MET A 212 20.41 -14.96 5.88
C MET A 212 19.49 -15.11 4.63
N ASN A 213 20.01 -14.97 3.40
CA ASN A 213 19.38 -15.22 2.07
C ASN A 213 18.57 -14.05 1.45
N ALA A 214 18.20 -14.22 0.17
CA ALA A 214 17.36 -13.31 -0.63
C ALA A 214 16.00 -13.02 0.07
N HIS A 215 15.96 -11.92 0.83
CA HIS A 215 14.84 -11.54 1.72
C HIS A 215 13.64 -10.95 0.99
N SER A 216 13.83 -10.32 -0.17
CA SER A 216 12.75 -9.59 -0.87
C SER A 216 11.61 -10.49 -1.35
N SER A 217 11.86 -11.77 -1.64
CA SER A 217 10.83 -12.75 -2.01
C SER A 217 10.04 -13.28 -0.81
N ARG A 218 10.46 -12.94 0.41
CA ARG A 218 10.02 -13.56 1.66
C ARG A 218 9.40 -12.59 2.66
N SER A 219 9.36 -11.32 2.32
CA SER A 219 8.73 -10.28 3.13
C SER A 219 7.80 -9.44 2.29
N HIS A 220 6.76 -8.91 2.92
CA HIS A 220 5.87 -7.93 2.29
C HIS A 220 6.39 -6.54 2.61
N ALA A 221 6.46 -5.67 1.60
CA ALA A 221 6.82 -4.27 1.79
C ALA A 221 5.61 -3.39 1.49
N ILE A 222 5.31 -2.45 2.39
CA ILE A 222 4.19 -1.51 2.25
C ILE A 222 4.73 -0.10 2.35
N PHE A 223 4.81 0.59 1.22
CA PHE A 223 5.12 2.01 1.14
C PHE A 223 3.81 2.79 1.14
N SER A 224 3.61 3.65 2.15
CA SER A 224 2.36 4.41 2.30
C SER A 224 2.62 5.89 2.15
N ILE A 225 1.81 6.54 1.33
CA ILE A 225 1.81 8.00 1.11
C ILE A 225 0.49 8.54 1.63
N THR A 226 0.56 9.47 2.58
CA THR A 226 -0.61 10.23 3.05
C THR A 226 -0.51 11.62 2.48
N ILE A 227 -1.57 12.06 1.81
CA ILE A 227 -1.69 13.39 1.21
C ILE A 227 -2.84 14.10 1.91
N GLU A 228 -2.51 15.15 2.65
CA GLU A 228 -3.50 16.05 3.24
C GLU A 228 -3.62 17.27 2.32
N CYS A 229 -4.84 17.59 1.90
CA CYS A 229 -5.15 18.74 1.06
C CYS A 229 -6.08 19.67 1.83
N SER A 230 -5.69 20.93 1.97
CA SER A 230 -6.50 22.01 2.53
C SER A 230 -6.87 22.97 1.41
N GLU A 231 -8.15 23.18 1.19
CA GLU A 231 -8.67 24.06 0.15
C GLU A 231 -9.72 24.99 0.75
N LYS A 232 -9.71 26.26 0.32
CA LYS A 232 -10.71 27.22 0.74
C LYS A 232 -12.00 27.02 -0.07
N GLY A 233 -13.08 26.64 0.61
CA GLY A 233 -14.39 26.46 0.01
C GLY A 233 -15.02 27.76 -0.47
N LEU A 234 -16.11 27.62 -1.24
CA LEU A 234 -16.94 28.74 -1.70
C LEU A 234 -17.64 29.48 -0.53
N ASP A 235 -17.80 28.80 0.61
CA ASP A 235 -18.28 29.35 1.88
C ASP A 235 -17.22 30.21 2.60
N GLY A 236 -15.98 30.20 2.10
CA GLY A 236 -14.84 30.90 2.69
C GLY A 236 -14.18 30.16 3.85
N GLU A 237 -14.65 28.95 4.22
CA GLU A 237 -14.03 28.09 5.22
C GLU A 237 -12.93 27.21 4.58
N GLN A 238 -12.09 26.61 5.42
CA GLN A 238 -11.01 25.72 4.98
C GLN A 238 -11.46 24.27 5.13
N HIS A 239 -11.59 23.57 4.01
CA HIS A 239 -11.95 22.16 3.97
C HIS A 239 -10.69 21.31 3.86
N VAL A 240 -10.62 20.25 4.66
CA VAL A 240 -9.46 19.34 4.69
C VAL A 240 -9.87 17.96 4.21
N ARG A 241 -9.14 17.46 3.21
CA ARG A 241 -9.27 16.10 2.69
C ARG A 241 -7.99 15.32 2.92
N VAL A 242 -8.12 14.03 3.20
CA VAL A 242 -6.97 13.15 3.44
C VAL A 242 -7.03 11.92 2.54
N GLY A 243 -6.14 11.88 1.56
CA GLY A 243 -5.91 10.71 0.73
C GLY A 243 -4.82 9.82 1.30
N LYS A 244 -4.97 8.50 1.17
CA LYS A 244 -3.94 7.54 1.60
C LYS A 244 -3.68 6.50 0.52
N LEU A 245 -2.47 6.47 -0.02
CA LEU A 245 -2.04 5.51 -1.03
C LEU A 245 -1.14 4.45 -0.40
N HIS A 246 -1.55 3.18 -0.47
CA HIS A 246 -0.74 2.02 -0.12
C HIS A 246 -0.16 1.37 -1.38
N LEU A 247 1.17 1.32 -1.48
CA LEU A 247 1.92 0.66 -2.55
C LEU A 247 2.59 -0.59 -1.96
N VAL A 248 2.08 -1.76 -2.33
CA VAL A 248 2.40 -3.02 -1.66
C VAL A 248 3.12 -3.97 -2.62
N ASP A 249 4.32 -4.41 -2.24
CA ASP A 249 5.06 -5.49 -2.89
C ASP A 249 5.01 -6.73 -2.01
N LEU A 250 4.18 -7.71 -2.38
CA LEU A 250 3.97 -8.92 -1.59
C LEU A 250 5.14 -9.91 -1.77
N ALA A 251 5.29 -10.80 -0.79
CA ALA A 251 6.15 -11.97 -0.90
C ALA A 251 5.70 -12.91 -2.05
N GLY A 252 6.57 -13.85 -2.42
CA GLY A 252 6.26 -14.88 -3.41
C GLY A 252 5.09 -15.76 -3.00
N SER A 253 4.16 -16.02 -3.93
CA SER A 253 3.00 -16.88 -3.71
C SER A 253 3.29 -18.39 -3.84
N GLU A 254 4.53 -18.77 -4.14
CA GLU A 254 4.90 -20.17 -4.37
C GLU A 254 4.73 -21.10 -3.17
N ARG A 255 4.41 -22.37 -3.46
CA ARG A 255 4.27 -23.42 -2.45
C ARG A 255 5.65 -23.89 -1.93
N GLN A 256 5.70 -24.18 -0.63
CA GLN A 256 6.91 -24.60 0.10
C GLN A 256 7.66 -25.79 -0.50
N THR A 257 6.95 -26.75 -1.08
CA THR A 257 7.52 -27.99 -1.64
C THR A 257 8.56 -27.75 -2.73
N LYS A 258 8.52 -26.60 -3.42
CA LYS A 258 9.52 -26.23 -4.44
C LYS A 258 10.79 -25.61 -3.87
N THR A 259 10.77 -25.14 -2.62
CA THR A 259 11.89 -24.36 -2.05
C THR A 259 13.00 -25.21 -1.44
N GLY A 260 12.75 -26.50 -1.16
CA GLY A 260 13.73 -27.42 -0.54
C GLY A 260 14.25 -26.95 0.82
N ALA A 261 13.54 -26.05 1.50
CA ALA A 261 14.00 -25.41 2.73
C ALA A 261 13.96 -26.36 3.94
N SER A 262 15.01 -26.38 4.76
CA SER A 262 15.11 -27.17 5.99
C SER A 262 15.44 -26.29 7.22
N GLY A 263 15.09 -26.77 8.41
CA GLY A 263 15.42 -26.11 9.69
C GLY A 263 14.71 -24.76 9.90
N GLN A 264 15.46 -23.73 10.29
CA GLN A 264 14.91 -22.39 10.57
C GLN A 264 14.24 -21.73 9.35
N ARG A 265 14.73 -22.05 8.13
CA ARG A 265 14.14 -21.60 6.86
C ARG A 265 12.75 -22.20 6.63
N LEU A 266 12.46 -23.36 7.20
CA LEU A 266 11.17 -24.02 7.07
C LEU A 266 10.12 -23.33 7.97
N LYS A 267 10.49 -23.00 9.22
CA LYS A 267 9.63 -22.18 10.12
C LYS A 267 9.28 -20.83 9.52
N GLU A 268 10.28 -20.19 8.91
CA GLU A 268 10.13 -18.94 8.18
C GLU A 268 9.17 -19.10 7.00
N ALA A 269 9.38 -20.11 6.14
CA ALA A 269 8.50 -20.39 5.02
C ALA A 269 7.06 -20.71 5.44
N THR A 270 6.84 -21.35 6.60
CA THR A 270 5.50 -21.56 7.20
C THR A 270 4.81 -20.25 7.52
N LYS A 271 5.53 -19.29 8.11
CA LYS A 271 4.97 -17.98 8.47
C LYS A 271 4.77 -17.05 7.28
N ILE A 272 5.61 -17.14 6.25
CA ILE A 272 5.41 -16.37 5.00
C ILE A 272 4.11 -16.82 4.33
N ASN A 273 3.92 -18.13 4.21
CA ASN A 273 2.68 -18.66 3.64
C ASN A 273 1.47 -18.39 4.52
N LEU A 274 1.61 -18.26 5.84
CA LEU A 274 0.50 -17.89 6.71
C LEU A 274 -0.17 -16.59 6.26
N SER A 275 0.62 -15.54 5.99
CA SER A 275 0.10 -14.24 5.57
C SER A 275 -0.63 -14.28 4.22
N LEU A 276 -0.05 -14.95 3.21
CA LEU A 276 -0.65 -15.08 1.87
C LEU A 276 -1.83 -16.06 1.83
N SER A 277 -1.76 -17.17 2.57
CA SER A 277 -2.90 -18.10 2.74
C SER A 277 -4.06 -17.41 3.45
N THR A 278 -3.78 -16.62 4.49
CA THR A 278 -4.80 -15.83 5.19
C THR A 278 -5.43 -14.81 4.27
N LEU A 279 -4.63 -14.11 3.44
CA LEU A 279 -5.13 -13.23 2.40
C LEU A 279 -6.10 -13.99 1.47
N GLY A 280 -5.74 -15.22 1.05
CA GLY A 280 -6.62 -16.06 0.23
C GLY A 280 -7.93 -16.45 0.90
N ASN A 281 -7.90 -16.74 2.20
CA ASN A 281 -9.09 -17.03 2.99
C ASN A 281 -9.99 -15.80 3.13
N VAL A 282 -9.41 -14.60 3.32
CA VAL A 282 -10.15 -13.32 3.35
C VAL A 282 -10.85 -13.08 2.02
N ILE A 283 -10.15 -13.22 0.89
CA ILE A 283 -10.74 -13.05 -0.45
C ILE A 283 -11.88 -14.04 -0.67
N SER A 284 -11.66 -15.32 -0.36
CA SER A 284 -12.69 -16.35 -0.55
C SER A 284 -13.92 -16.08 0.31
N ALA A 285 -13.73 -15.68 1.58
CA ALA A 285 -14.82 -15.33 2.48
C ALA A 285 -15.62 -14.09 2.01
N LEU A 286 -14.95 -13.09 1.44
CA LEU A 286 -15.58 -11.88 0.90
C LEU A 286 -16.43 -12.17 -0.35
N VAL A 287 -15.98 -13.08 -1.20
CA VAL A 287 -16.63 -13.39 -2.48
C VAL A 287 -17.78 -14.38 -2.30
N ASP A 288 -17.64 -15.33 -1.38
CA ASP A 288 -18.67 -16.35 -1.12
C ASP A 288 -19.99 -15.75 -0.62
N GLY A 289 -19.95 -14.56 -0.01
CA GLY A 289 -21.12 -13.82 0.50
C GLY A 289 -21.89 -14.51 1.64
N LYS A 290 -21.51 -15.74 1.99
CA LYS A 290 -22.11 -16.57 3.06
C LYS A 290 -21.42 -16.38 4.41
N SER A 291 -20.17 -15.95 4.39
CA SER A 291 -19.35 -15.78 5.58
C SER A 291 -19.72 -14.47 6.29
N THR A 292 -20.29 -14.55 7.49
CA THR A 292 -20.57 -13.37 8.31
C THR A 292 -19.30 -12.77 8.92
N HIS A 293 -18.28 -13.60 9.15
CA HIS A 293 -17.02 -13.19 9.74
C HIS A 293 -15.86 -13.35 8.76
N ILE A 294 -15.13 -12.26 8.49
CA ILE A 294 -13.95 -12.25 7.63
C ILE A 294 -12.68 -12.31 8.49
N PRO A 295 -11.76 -13.26 8.25
CA PRO A 295 -10.64 -13.55 9.16
C PRO A 295 -9.45 -12.59 9.01
N TYR A 296 -9.66 -11.27 8.98
CA TYR A 296 -8.58 -10.28 8.84
C TYR A 296 -7.51 -10.39 9.92
N ARG A 297 -7.90 -10.80 11.14
CA ARG A 297 -7.02 -10.85 12.31
C ARG A 297 -5.97 -11.97 12.26
N ASN A 298 -6.13 -12.94 11.37
CA ASN A 298 -5.26 -14.12 11.30
C ASN A 298 -3.84 -13.82 10.74
N SER A 299 -3.61 -12.63 10.17
CA SER A 299 -2.29 -12.13 9.80
C SER A 299 -2.20 -10.61 9.94
N LYS A 300 -1.02 -10.09 10.30
CA LYS A 300 -0.78 -8.64 10.32
C LYS A 300 -0.98 -7.99 8.94
N LEU A 301 -0.67 -8.72 7.86
CA LEU A 301 -0.89 -8.24 6.49
C LEU A 301 -2.37 -7.97 6.21
N THR A 302 -3.24 -8.94 6.50
CA THR A 302 -4.68 -8.82 6.26
C THR A 302 -5.35 -7.81 7.20
N ARG A 303 -4.80 -7.59 8.40
CA ARG A 303 -5.25 -6.48 9.27
C ARG A 303 -4.91 -5.12 8.66
N LEU A 304 -3.70 -4.94 8.13
CA LEU A 304 -3.28 -3.67 7.53
C LEU A 304 -3.97 -3.38 6.20
N LEU A 305 -4.37 -4.42 5.46
CA LEU A 305 -5.11 -4.31 4.20
C LEU A 305 -6.62 -4.51 4.36
N GLN A 306 -7.14 -4.45 5.58
CA GLN A 306 -8.56 -4.64 5.87
C GLN A 306 -9.43 -3.63 5.11
N ASP A 307 -9.01 -2.36 5.07
CA ASP A 307 -9.73 -1.33 4.33
C ASP A 307 -9.61 -1.51 2.81
N SER A 308 -8.50 -2.10 2.36
CA SER A 308 -8.21 -2.38 0.94
C SER A 308 -9.08 -3.49 0.35
N LEU A 309 -9.56 -4.42 1.18
CA LEU A 309 -10.28 -5.62 0.76
C LEU A 309 -11.65 -5.66 1.44
N GLY A 310 -12.69 -5.20 0.75
CA GLY A 310 -14.06 -5.13 1.30
C GLY A 310 -14.34 -3.92 2.18
N GLY A 311 -13.46 -2.92 2.21
CA GLY A 311 -13.58 -1.72 3.07
C GLY A 311 -13.59 -0.40 2.29
N ASN A 312 -13.14 0.67 2.97
CA ASN A 312 -13.06 2.02 2.42
C ASN A 312 -11.71 2.24 1.68
N SER A 313 -11.60 1.73 0.46
CA SER A 313 -10.45 1.97 -0.43
C SER A 313 -10.80 1.64 -1.86
N LYS A 314 -10.32 2.42 -2.82
CA LYS A 314 -10.19 1.96 -4.21
C LYS A 314 -8.97 1.06 -4.30
N THR A 315 -9.11 -0.12 -4.90
CA THR A 315 -8.05 -1.14 -4.84
C THR A 315 -7.79 -1.76 -6.19
N VAL A 316 -6.51 -1.86 -6.56
CA VAL A 316 -6.02 -2.57 -7.74
C VAL A 316 -5.08 -3.69 -7.32
N MET A 317 -5.40 -4.90 -7.76
CA MET A 317 -4.52 -6.06 -7.69
C MET A 317 -3.80 -6.25 -9.02
N ILE A 318 -2.47 -6.34 -8.99
CA ILE A 318 -1.66 -6.69 -10.16
C ILE A 318 -1.13 -8.11 -9.99
N ALA A 319 -1.70 -9.04 -10.74
CA ALA A 319 -1.31 -10.44 -10.76
C ALA A 319 -0.18 -10.66 -11.77
N ASN A 320 1.05 -10.87 -11.29
CA ASN A 320 2.23 -11.12 -12.09
C ASN A 320 2.43 -12.62 -12.33
N CYS A 321 2.51 -13.03 -13.59
CA CYS A 321 2.76 -14.41 -13.99
C CYS A 321 3.95 -14.56 -14.95
N GLY A 322 4.50 -15.79 -15.00
CA GLY A 322 5.53 -16.18 -15.97
C GLY A 322 4.91 -16.92 -17.16
N PRO A 323 5.55 -16.91 -18.34
CA PRO A 323 4.91 -17.41 -19.56
C PRO A 323 5.13 -18.91 -19.84
N VAL A 324 5.89 -19.63 -18.98
CA VAL A 324 6.43 -20.96 -19.29
C VAL A 324 5.77 -22.12 -18.55
N ASP A 325 5.86 -23.31 -19.16
CA ASP A 325 5.36 -24.60 -18.67
C ASP A 325 5.84 -24.97 -17.25
N TYR A 326 7.12 -24.75 -16.93
CA TYR A 326 7.66 -25.06 -15.61
C TYR A 326 6.88 -24.41 -14.45
N ASN A 327 6.29 -23.24 -14.70
CA ASN A 327 5.52 -22.46 -13.72
C ASN A 327 4.00 -22.59 -13.91
N TYR A 328 3.51 -23.58 -14.65
CA TYR A 328 2.09 -23.77 -14.93
C TYR A 328 1.22 -23.78 -13.66
N ASP A 329 1.55 -24.62 -12.67
CA ASP A 329 0.77 -24.73 -11.43
C ASP A 329 0.67 -23.39 -10.66
N GLU A 330 1.77 -22.65 -10.56
CA GLU A 330 1.79 -21.35 -9.86
C GLU A 330 1.04 -20.27 -10.64
N THR A 331 1.12 -20.32 -11.97
CA THR A 331 0.41 -19.41 -12.86
C THR A 331 -1.09 -19.62 -12.74
N ILE A 332 -1.56 -20.86 -12.76
CA ILE A 332 -2.98 -21.19 -12.54
C ILE A 332 -3.44 -20.75 -11.16
N SER A 333 -2.65 -21.01 -10.11
CA SER A 333 -3.01 -20.59 -8.74
C SER A 333 -3.13 -19.07 -8.66
N THR A 334 -2.18 -18.33 -9.26
CA THR A 334 -2.20 -16.86 -9.31
C THR A 334 -3.43 -16.32 -10.06
N LEU A 335 -3.76 -16.89 -11.22
CA LEU A 335 -4.91 -16.45 -12.01
C LEU A 335 -6.25 -16.78 -11.35
N ARG A 336 -6.37 -17.95 -10.71
CA ARG A 336 -7.57 -18.31 -9.92
C ARG A 336 -7.77 -17.35 -8.76
N TYR A 337 -6.68 -17.03 -8.06
CA TYR A 337 -6.70 -16.08 -6.96
C TYR A 337 -7.15 -14.69 -7.41
N ALA A 338 -6.56 -14.20 -8.49
CA ALA A 338 -6.91 -12.93 -9.13
C ALA A 338 -8.39 -12.91 -9.59
N ASN A 339 -8.87 -14.02 -10.17
CA ASN A 339 -10.25 -14.12 -10.64
C ASN A 339 -11.27 -14.08 -9.50
N ARG A 340 -10.94 -14.62 -8.31
CA ARG A 340 -11.77 -14.46 -7.11
C ARG A 340 -11.73 -13.00 -6.64
N ALA A 341 -10.54 -12.40 -6.54
CA ALA A 341 -10.35 -11.05 -6.04
C ALA A 341 -11.18 -10.00 -6.80
N LYS A 342 -11.36 -10.17 -8.12
CA LYS A 342 -12.18 -9.30 -8.98
C LYS A 342 -13.62 -9.12 -8.49
N ASN A 343 -14.16 -10.09 -7.76
CA ASN A 343 -15.54 -10.08 -7.27
C ASN A 343 -15.69 -9.45 -5.88
N ILE A 344 -14.59 -9.01 -5.26
CA ILE A 344 -14.64 -8.27 -4.00
C ILE A 344 -15.22 -6.89 -4.27
N LYS A 345 -16.24 -6.51 -3.49
CA LYS A 345 -16.87 -5.19 -3.54
C LYS A 345 -16.30 -4.32 -2.44
N ASN A 346 -15.69 -3.19 -2.77
CA ASN A 346 -15.33 -2.16 -1.80
C ASN A 346 -16.43 -1.08 -1.76
N SER A 347 -16.29 -0.14 -0.82
CA SER A 347 -17.16 1.02 -0.70
C SER A 347 -16.30 2.23 -0.39
N ALA A 348 -15.70 2.81 -1.44
CA ALA A 348 -14.74 3.88 -1.31
C ALA A 348 -15.45 5.21 -1.04
N LYS A 349 -14.93 5.98 -0.09
CA LYS A 349 -15.46 7.29 0.32
C LYS A 349 -14.29 8.26 0.47
N ILE A 350 -14.56 9.53 0.16
CA ILE A 350 -13.61 10.63 0.40
C ILE A 350 -13.47 10.80 1.92
N ASN A 351 -12.24 10.89 2.41
CA ASN A 351 -11.99 11.16 3.83
C ASN A 351 -11.93 12.68 4.03
N GLU A 352 -13.04 13.25 4.50
CA GLU A 352 -13.22 14.67 4.77
C GLU A 352 -14.10 14.87 6.02
N ASP A 353 -14.21 16.12 6.52
CA ASP A 353 -15.12 16.41 7.63
C ASP A 353 -16.57 16.08 7.22
N PRO A 354 -17.37 15.42 8.08
CA PRO A 354 -18.78 15.14 7.80
C PRO A 354 -19.60 16.34 7.32
N LYS A 355 -19.28 17.56 7.77
CA LYS A 355 -19.94 18.79 7.31
C LYS A 355 -19.60 19.10 5.86
N ASP A 356 -18.33 18.98 5.50
CA ASP A 356 -17.81 19.22 4.15
C ASP A 356 -18.38 18.19 3.17
N ALA A 357 -18.49 16.92 3.61
CA ALA A 357 -19.14 15.86 2.85
C ALA A 357 -20.62 16.13 2.56
N GLN A 358 -21.35 16.66 3.55
CA GLN A 358 -22.75 17.06 3.35
C GLN A 358 -22.87 18.24 2.39
N LEU A 359 -22.02 19.26 2.56
CA LEU A 359 -22.01 20.44 1.71
C LEU A 359 -21.75 20.08 0.24
N ARG A 360 -20.78 19.19 -0.03
CA ARG A 360 -20.48 18.71 -1.39
C ARG A 360 -21.63 17.94 -2.02
N ARG A 361 -22.28 17.04 -1.27
CA ARG A 361 -23.45 16.30 -1.78
C ARG A 361 -24.58 17.25 -2.17
N LEU A 362 -24.86 18.25 -1.33
CA LEU A 362 -25.86 19.28 -1.62
C LEU A 362 -25.47 20.11 -2.84
N GLN A 363 -24.20 20.46 -3.01
CA GLN A 363 -23.71 21.18 -4.20
C GLN A 363 -23.88 20.35 -5.48
N GLN A 364 -23.51 19.06 -5.45
CA GLN A 364 -23.70 18.14 -6.59
C GLN A 364 -25.18 17.99 -6.94
N GLU A 365 -26.05 17.83 -5.93
CA GLU A 365 -27.50 17.75 -6.14
C GLU A 365 -28.04 19.07 -6.72
N MET A 366 -27.57 20.23 -6.26
CA MET A 366 -27.93 21.52 -6.84
C MET A 366 -27.46 21.66 -8.30
N GLU A 367 -26.27 21.16 -8.64
CA GLU A 367 -25.74 21.21 -10.00
C GLU A 367 -26.49 20.26 -10.95
N GLU A 368 -26.78 19.03 -10.49
CA GLU A 368 -27.61 18.08 -11.23
C GLU A 368 -29.03 18.61 -11.44
N LEU A 369 -29.65 19.21 -10.42
CA LEU A 369 -30.97 19.83 -10.55
C LEU A 369 -30.95 21.03 -11.49
N LYS A 370 -29.92 21.89 -11.43
CA LYS A 370 -29.75 23.00 -12.38
C LYS A 370 -29.61 22.50 -13.81
N LYS A 371 -28.83 21.43 -14.01
CA LYS A 371 -28.66 20.81 -15.31
C LYS A 371 -29.96 20.19 -15.83
N GLN A 372 -30.74 19.55 -14.97
CA GLN A 372 -32.06 19.03 -15.32
C GLN A 372 -33.06 20.14 -15.67
N LEU A 373 -32.95 21.31 -15.02
CA LEU A 373 -33.75 22.49 -15.35
C LEU A 373 -33.33 23.10 -16.70
N GLU A 374 -32.02 23.20 -16.98
CA GLU A 374 -31.51 23.68 -18.28
C GLU A 374 -31.83 22.71 -19.44
N GLU A 375 -31.79 21.39 -19.18
CA GLU A 375 -32.18 20.37 -20.15
C GLU A 375 -33.71 20.26 -20.32
N GLY A 376 -34.49 20.66 -19.29
CA GLY A 376 -35.96 20.66 -19.30
C GLY A 376 -36.60 21.90 -19.94
N ASP A 377 -35.89 23.02 -20.04
CA ASP A 377 -36.42 24.28 -20.59
C ASP A 377 -36.40 24.33 -22.14
N TYR A 378 -35.89 23.28 -22.80
CA TYR A 378 -35.76 23.20 -24.27
C TYR A 378 -36.92 22.50 -25.00
N GLU A 379 -37.90 21.91 -24.29
CA GLU A 379 -39.09 21.28 -24.91
C GLU A 379 -40.40 22.07 -24.71
N GLY A 380 -40.35 23.34 -24.32
CA GLY A 380 -41.52 24.09 -23.85
C GLY A 380 -41.81 25.45 -24.48
N THR A 381 -41.39 25.76 -25.71
CA THR A 381 -41.82 27.00 -26.41
C THR A 381 -42.50 26.70 -27.73
N GLY A 382 -43.75 26.24 -27.64
CA GLY A 382 -44.62 25.99 -28.77
C GLY A 382 -46.11 26.02 -28.43
N GLY A 383 -46.69 27.21 -28.34
CA GLY A 383 -48.09 27.45 -28.73
C GLY A 383 -49.16 27.55 -27.62
N GLY A 384 -49.94 28.64 -27.70
CA GLY A 384 -51.41 28.57 -27.56
C GLY A 384 -52.04 29.09 -26.26
N SER A 385 -52.45 30.36 -26.29
CA SER A 385 -53.76 30.92 -25.86
C SER A 385 -54.69 30.15 -24.91
N GLY A 386 -55.28 30.85 -23.94
CA GLY A 386 -56.59 30.52 -23.35
C GLY A 386 -56.88 31.23 -22.02
N ASP A 387 -57.92 32.06 -22.01
CA ASP A 387 -58.49 32.81 -20.87
C ASP A 387 -59.33 31.93 -19.89
N GLU A 388 -59.77 32.58 -18.79
CA GLU A 388 -60.92 32.32 -17.89
C GLU A 388 -60.75 31.33 -16.71
N GLU A 389 -60.80 31.84 -15.45
CA GLU A 389 -61.86 31.70 -14.42
C GLU A 389 -61.70 30.39 -13.58
N SER A 390 -61.96 30.23 -12.26
CA SER A 390 -62.66 30.95 -11.18
C SER A 390 -62.36 30.27 -9.81
N GLU A 391 -62.71 30.95 -8.69
CA GLU A 391 -63.22 30.42 -7.38
C GLU A 391 -62.27 29.70 -6.39
N SER A 392 -61.94 30.33 -5.23
CA SER A 392 -62.55 30.25 -3.85
C SER A 392 -62.00 29.07 -3.03
N GLU A 393 -61.64 29.11 -1.73
CA GLU A 393 -62.25 29.63 -0.48
C GLU A 393 -61.13 29.79 0.60
N GLU A 394 -61.05 30.91 1.35
CA GLU A 394 -61.43 31.13 2.78
C GLU A 394 -60.49 30.50 3.86
N GLU A 395 -59.73 31.32 4.60
CA GLU A 395 -59.94 31.86 6.00
C GLU A 395 -59.09 31.07 7.02
N SER A 396 -58.40 31.60 8.04
CA SER A 396 -58.64 32.68 9.02
C SER A 396 -57.29 33.02 9.72
N GLU A 397 -56.92 34.29 9.92
CA GLU A 397 -56.96 35.10 11.17
C GLU A 397 -56.25 34.45 12.39
N GLU A 398 -55.40 35.11 13.20
CA GLU A 398 -55.54 36.42 13.85
C GLU A 398 -54.16 37.06 14.21
N GLU A 399 -54.10 38.39 14.17
CA GLU A 399 -53.14 39.22 14.90
C GLU A 399 -53.70 39.60 16.29
N GLU A 400 -52.83 39.76 17.29
CA GLU A 400 -53.13 40.63 18.44
C GLU A 400 -51.97 41.61 18.71
N VAL A 401 -52.36 42.87 18.91
CA VAL A 401 -51.53 44.03 19.28
C VAL A 401 -51.98 44.52 20.66
N ILE A 402 -51.09 45.30 21.32
CA ILE A 402 -51.26 46.31 22.40
C ILE A 402 -50.40 45.92 23.63
N GLY A 403 -49.54 46.78 24.22
CA GLY A 403 -49.35 48.22 24.09
C GLY A 403 -48.14 48.74 24.89
N GLU A 404 -47.98 50.07 24.88
CA GLU A 404 -46.91 50.90 25.44
C GLU A 404 -46.85 50.93 26.99
N ASP A 405 -45.66 51.11 27.60
CA ASP A 405 -45.17 52.41 28.15
C ASP A 405 -44.04 52.27 29.20
N GLY A 406 -43.00 53.11 29.08
CA GLY A 406 -42.39 53.86 30.20
C GLY A 406 -41.37 53.26 31.21
N VAL A 407 -40.09 53.65 31.05
CA VAL A 407 -39.19 54.30 32.06
C VAL A 407 -38.30 53.47 33.07
N LYS A 408 -36.99 53.77 32.99
CA LYS A 408 -35.88 53.83 34.02
C LYS A 408 -35.03 52.60 34.45
N ARG A 409 -33.74 52.73 34.08
CA ARG A 409 -32.48 52.71 34.88
C ARG A 409 -32.05 51.47 35.70
N MET A 410 -30.73 51.21 35.53
CA MET A 410 -29.69 50.79 36.49
C MET A 410 -29.21 49.32 36.57
N VAL A 411 -27.97 49.14 36.07
CA VAL A 411 -26.76 48.65 36.80
C VAL A 411 -26.50 47.14 36.96
N LYS A 412 -25.37 46.73 36.34
CA LYS A 412 -24.31 45.75 36.74
C LYS A 412 -24.77 44.40 37.32
N ARG A 413 -24.25 43.24 36.88
CA ARG A 413 -22.84 42.81 37.05
C ARG A 413 -22.60 41.39 36.49
N LYS A 414 -21.45 41.23 35.82
CA LYS A 414 -20.51 40.09 35.79
C LYS A 414 -21.03 38.67 35.45
N LYS A 415 -20.49 38.11 34.36
CA LYS A 415 -19.86 36.77 34.38
C LYS A 415 -18.56 36.77 33.57
N LYS A 416 -17.51 36.23 34.21
CA LYS A 416 -16.11 36.15 33.77
C LYS A 416 -15.97 35.22 32.56
N LYS A 417 -15.24 35.69 31.54
CA LYS A 417 -14.52 34.87 30.56
C LYS A 417 -13.26 34.30 31.21
N GLY A 418 -12.97 33.04 30.91
CA GLY A 418 -11.64 32.46 30.99
C GLY A 418 -11.33 31.77 29.67
N LYS A 419 -10.45 32.36 28.86
CA LYS A 419 -9.49 31.66 28.00
C LYS A 419 -8.50 32.64 27.38
N ARG A 420 -7.24 32.42 27.75
CA ARG A 420 -5.99 32.81 27.05
C ARG A 420 -6.02 32.12 25.68
N GLY A 421 -5.50 32.61 24.57
CA GLY A 421 -4.81 33.84 24.20
C GLY A 421 -4.49 33.70 22.71
N ASN A 422 -4.50 34.81 21.96
CA ASN A 422 -3.61 35.14 20.84
C ASN A 422 -4.13 36.49 20.29
N LYS A 423 -3.56 37.62 20.72
CA LYS A 423 -3.92 38.93 20.18
C LYS A 423 -2.80 39.38 19.25
N GLY A 424 -2.93 39.04 17.97
CA GLY A 424 -2.35 39.87 16.93
C GLY A 424 -3.01 41.26 17.02
N ILE A 425 -2.20 42.30 17.07
CA ILE A 425 -2.69 43.68 17.01
C ILE A 425 -3.20 43.89 15.57
N SER A 426 -4.49 44.16 15.38
CA SER A 426 -5.05 44.40 14.05
C SER A 426 -4.47 45.67 13.45
N LYS A 427 -4.31 45.73 12.13
CA LYS A 427 -3.85 46.92 11.38
C LYS A 427 -4.63 48.19 11.75
N GLU A 428 -5.91 48.03 12.06
CA GLU A 428 -6.78 49.12 12.53
C GLU A 428 -6.34 49.71 13.87
N LYS A 429 -5.81 48.91 14.81
CA LYS A 429 -5.30 49.42 16.10
C LYS A 429 -3.96 50.13 15.98
N MET A 430 -3.13 49.74 15.00
CA MET A 430 -1.88 50.45 14.71
C MET A 430 -2.17 51.83 14.12
N ALA A 431 -3.09 51.91 13.15
CA ALA A 431 -3.54 53.18 12.59
C ALA A 431 -4.26 54.07 13.63
N GLU A 432 -5.02 53.48 14.55
CA GLU A 432 -5.66 54.22 15.65
C GLU A 432 -4.63 54.78 16.65
N ILE A 433 -3.53 54.07 16.88
CA ILE A 433 -2.42 54.52 17.75
C ILE A 433 -1.62 55.62 17.05
N GLU A 434 -1.31 55.51 15.76
CA GLU A 434 -0.67 56.57 14.98
C GLU A 434 -1.52 57.85 14.93
N ALA A 435 -2.83 57.71 14.71
CA ALA A 435 -3.74 58.86 14.71
C ALA A 435 -3.86 59.54 16.09
N LYS A 436 -3.78 58.76 17.19
CA LYS A 436 -3.73 59.32 18.55
C LYS A 436 -2.41 60.03 18.84
N ILE A 437 -1.29 59.48 18.39
CA ILE A 437 0.03 60.11 18.53
C ILE A 437 0.06 61.44 17.79
N GLU A 438 -0.46 61.49 16.56
CA GLU A 438 -0.55 62.73 15.75
C GLU A 438 -1.44 63.78 16.42
N ALA A 439 -2.58 63.36 16.99
CA ALA A 439 -3.50 64.24 17.70
C ALA A 439 -2.90 64.78 19.01
N ASP A 440 -2.21 63.94 19.78
CA ASP A 440 -1.54 64.33 21.02
C ASP A 440 -0.35 65.28 20.75
N LYS A 441 0.37 65.09 19.64
CA LYS A 441 1.44 65.98 19.17
C LYS A 441 0.92 67.39 18.87
N LYS A 442 -0.27 67.47 18.27
CA LYS A 442 -0.94 68.74 17.93
C LYS A 442 -1.46 69.48 19.17
N ILE A 443 -2.01 68.75 20.15
CA ILE A 443 -2.47 69.32 21.44
C ILE A 443 -1.29 69.84 22.26
N LEU A 444 -0.11 69.20 22.16
CA LEU A 444 1.10 69.65 22.84
C LEU A 444 1.69 70.93 22.22
N GLU A 445 1.52 71.16 20.91
CA GLU A 445 1.93 72.41 20.25
C GLU A 445 1.04 73.62 20.61
N GLU A 446 -0.24 73.40 20.92
CA GLU A 446 -1.20 74.48 21.23
C GLU A 446 -1.18 74.92 22.70
N LYS A 447 -0.68 74.10 23.63
CA LYS A 447 -0.55 74.46 25.06
C LYS A 447 0.82 75.04 25.39
N LYS A 448 1.06 76.30 25.03
CA LYS A 448 2.35 76.96 25.20
C LYS A 448 2.66 77.47 26.63
N ASP A 449 1.76 77.29 27.60
CA ASP A 449 1.93 77.71 29.00
C ASP A 449 1.59 76.60 30.02
N MET A 450 2.24 75.43 29.94
CA MET A 450 2.29 74.45 31.05
C MET A 450 3.73 74.17 31.45
N ALA A 451 3.92 73.81 32.73
CA ALA A 451 5.23 73.67 33.38
C ALA A 451 6.20 72.79 32.56
N GLU A 452 7.44 73.24 32.43
CA GLU A 452 8.48 72.64 31.58
C GLU A 452 8.74 71.15 31.88
N GLU A 453 8.47 70.72 33.12
CA GLU A 453 8.56 69.32 33.56
C GLU A 453 7.51 68.41 32.93
N GLU A 454 6.25 68.84 32.80
CA GLU A 454 5.19 68.00 32.20
C GLU A 454 5.41 67.84 30.69
N ARG A 455 5.87 68.89 30.01
CA ARG A 455 6.23 68.83 28.58
C ARG A 455 7.39 67.86 28.34
N ASN A 456 8.40 67.86 29.21
CA ASN A 456 9.55 66.97 29.08
C ASN A 456 9.17 65.51 29.36
N GLN A 457 8.27 65.25 30.32
CA GLN A 457 7.79 63.89 30.60
C GLN A 457 6.96 63.33 29.44
N VAL A 458 6.01 64.11 28.90
CA VAL A 458 5.20 63.69 27.76
C VAL A 458 6.05 63.47 26.50
N LYS A 459 7.06 64.31 26.27
CA LYS A 459 7.98 64.14 25.15
C LYS A 459 8.79 62.84 25.26
N LYS A 460 9.26 62.51 26.47
CA LYS A 460 10.00 61.27 26.73
C LYS A 460 9.12 60.03 26.54
N ASP A 461 7.89 60.06 27.04
CA ASP A 461 6.93 58.96 26.87
C ASP A 461 6.53 58.76 25.39
N LEU A 462 6.49 59.85 24.60
CA LEU A 462 6.25 59.79 23.15
C LEU A 462 7.44 59.17 22.41
N GLU A 463 8.67 59.55 22.76
CA GLU A 463 9.90 59.00 22.18
C GLU A 463 10.06 57.50 22.51
N GLU A 464 9.73 57.07 23.72
CA GLU A 464 9.75 55.66 24.12
C GLU A 464 8.72 54.83 23.33
N LYS A 465 7.50 55.35 23.12
CA LYS A 465 6.47 54.69 22.31
C LYS A 465 6.80 54.64 20.82
N GLU A 466 7.37 55.70 20.26
CA GLU A 466 7.83 55.71 18.87
C GLU A 466 8.95 54.66 18.66
N ALA A 467 9.85 54.49 19.63
CA ALA A 467 10.91 53.49 19.59
C ALA A 467 10.37 52.04 19.67
N GLU A 468 9.40 51.77 20.54
CA GLU A 468 8.77 50.45 20.64
C GLU A 468 8.01 50.06 19.36
N LEU A 469 7.29 51.01 18.75
CA LEU A 469 6.54 50.77 17.52
C LEU A 469 7.47 50.49 16.32
N LYS A 470 8.59 51.22 16.25
CA LYS A 470 9.61 51.00 15.22
C LYS A 470 10.26 49.61 15.34
N LYS A 471 10.61 49.19 16.56
CA LYS A 471 11.18 47.86 16.81
C LYS A 471 10.20 46.73 16.47
N ALA A 472 8.92 46.89 16.80
CA ALA A 472 7.88 45.93 16.44
C ALA A 472 7.66 45.83 14.92
N SER A 473 7.73 46.96 14.20
CA SER A 473 7.65 47.00 12.74
C SER A 473 8.84 46.29 12.06
N GLU A 474 10.06 46.51 12.58
CA GLU A 474 11.28 45.86 12.09
C GLU A 474 11.25 44.35 12.31
N GLU A 475 10.80 43.87 13.48
CA GLU A 475 10.63 42.43 13.76
C GLU A 475 9.58 41.79 12.83
N GLN A 476 8.48 42.49 12.55
CA GLN A 476 7.43 42.01 11.66
C GLN A 476 7.91 41.94 10.20
N GLN A 477 8.68 42.93 9.73
CA GLN A 477 9.31 42.90 8.41
C GLN A 477 10.34 41.77 8.29
N ALA A 478 11.17 41.56 9.32
CA ALA A 478 12.15 40.47 9.32
C ALA A 478 11.47 39.08 9.27
N LEU A 479 10.34 38.90 9.97
CA LEU A 479 9.56 37.67 9.92
C LEU A 479 8.93 37.46 8.53
N ALA A 480 8.40 38.51 7.92
CA ALA A 480 7.82 38.47 6.57
C ALA A 480 8.87 38.16 5.49
N GLN A 481 10.05 38.76 5.58
CA GLN A 481 11.19 38.44 4.70
C GLN A 481 11.65 36.99 4.88
N ARG A 482 11.64 36.47 6.12
CA ARG A 482 11.99 35.07 6.40
C ARG A 482 10.96 34.09 5.86
N LEU A 483 9.66 34.45 5.92
CA LEU A 483 8.56 33.72 5.28
C LEU A 483 8.69 33.70 3.76
N GLN A 484 8.91 34.86 3.12
CA GLN A 484 9.15 34.93 1.68
C GLN A 484 10.42 34.18 1.25
N ALA A 485 11.48 34.21 2.06
CA ALA A 485 12.70 33.45 1.78
C ALA A 485 12.49 31.93 1.93
N LEU A 486 11.60 31.50 2.83
CA LEU A 486 11.17 30.10 2.95
C LEU A 486 10.28 29.71 1.77
N GLU A 487 9.29 30.52 1.39
CA GLU A 487 8.45 30.29 0.21
C GLU A 487 9.29 30.21 -1.07
N LYS A 488 10.24 31.13 -1.26
CA LYS A 488 11.19 31.09 -2.39
C LYS A 488 12.12 29.87 -2.33
N LYS A 489 12.53 29.39 -1.16
CA LYS A 489 13.33 28.16 -1.04
C LYS A 489 12.52 26.88 -1.25
N VAL A 490 11.22 26.92 -0.97
CA VAL A 490 10.28 25.81 -1.24
C VAL A 490 9.97 25.72 -2.73
N ILE A 491 9.94 26.85 -3.45
CA ILE A 491 9.67 26.90 -4.89
C ILE A 491 10.95 26.79 -5.74
N VAL A 492 12.10 27.28 -5.26
CA VAL A 492 13.38 27.32 -6.00
C VAL A 492 14.39 26.34 -5.38
N GLY A 493 13.92 25.10 -5.18
CA GLY A 493 14.72 23.98 -4.70
C GLY A 493 15.16 23.05 -5.84
N GLY A 494 15.90 23.57 -6.83
CA GLY A 494 16.61 22.78 -7.84
C GLY A 494 16.18 23.05 -9.28
N GLU A 495 16.95 23.86 -9.99
CA GLU A 495 16.81 24.20 -11.43
C GLU A 495 16.83 22.98 -12.39
N ASN A 496 16.93 21.74 -11.88
CA ASN A 496 16.88 20.50 -12.68
C ASN A 496 15.83 19.48 -12.17
N LEU A 497 15.04 19.81 -11.13
CA LEU A 497 14.11 18.86 -10.49
C LEU A 497 12.67 19.03 -10.95
N LEU A 498 12.23 20.27 -11.14
CA LEU A 498 10.95 20.56 -11.76
C LEU A 498 10.95 20.07 -13.21
N GLU A 499 11.99 20.39 -13.97
CA GLU A 499 12.14 19.93 -15.37
C GLU A 499 12.10 18.41 -15.51
N LYS A 500 12.71 17.64 -14.59
CA LYS A 500 12.68 16.17 -14.62
C LYS A 500 11.31 15.59 -14.27
N ALA A 501 10.62 16.21 -13.30
CA ALA A 501 9.27 15.81 -12.93
C ALA A 501 8.28 16.13 -14.07
N GLU A 502 8.40 17.32 -14.65
CA GLU A 502 7.64 17.77 -15.82
C GLU A 502 7.93 16.92 -17.05
N GLU A 503 9.19 16.54 -17.31
CA GLU A 503 9.54 15.66 -18.43
C GLU A 503 8.93 14.27 -18.25
N GLN A 504 9.00 13.71 -17.03
CA GLN A 504 8.36 12.43 -16.74
C GLN A 504 6.84 12.52 -16.83
N GLU A 505 6.24 13.60 -16.36
CA GLU A 505 4.80 13.83 -16.47
C GLU A 505 4.36 13.98 -17.93
N ARG A 506 5.13 14.70 -18.75
CA ARG A 506 4.89 14.81 -20.20
C ARG A 506 4.93 13.44 -20.88
N LEU A 507 5.88 12.58 -20.49
CA LEU A 507 5.96 11.20 -20.99
C LEU A 507 4.72 10.38 -20.56
N LEU A 508 4.26 10.54 -19.31
CA LEU A 508 3.05 9.89 -18.82
C LEU A 508 1.81 10.36 -19.59
N GLU A 509 1.68 11.68 -19.83
CA GLU A 509 0.57 12.30 -20.57
C GLU A 509 0.57 11.89 -22.04
N GLU A 510 1.73 11.91 -22.71
CA GLU A 510 1.85 11.50 -24.11
C GLU A 510 1.47 10.02 -24.28
N SER A 511 1.98 9.15 -23.41
CA SER A 511 1.58 7.74 -23.38
C SER A 511 0.11 7.57 -23.05
N ALA A 512 -0.46 8.36 -22.12
CA ALA A 512 -1.88 8.27 -21.80
C ALA A 512 -2.76 8.63 -22.99
N ARG A 513 -2.37 9.64 -23.78
CA ARG A 513 -3.08 10.02 -25.02
C ARG A 513 -2.96 8.93 -26.09
N GLU A 514 -1.75 8.41 -26.33
CA GLU A 514 -1.53 7.30 -27.27
C GLU A 514 -2.38 6.08 -26.87
N LEU A 515 -2.39 5.77 -25.57
CA LEU A 515 -3.15 4.68 -25.02
C LEU A 515 -4.66 4.88 -25.16
N GLU A 516 -5.18 6.11 -24.98
CA GLU A 516 -6.60 6.40 -25.17
C GLU A 516 -7.02 6.17 -26.64
N GLU A 517 -6.19 6.58 -27.59
CA GLU A 517 -6.42 6.29 -29.02
C GLU A 517 -6.37 4.79 -29.30
N ARG A 518 -5.42 4.07 -28.69
CA ARG A 518 -5.32 2.61 -28.80
C ARG A 518 -6.56 1.93 -28.22
N LYS A 519 -7.02 2.38 -27.06
CA LYS A 519 -8.20 1.86 -26.38
C LYS A 519 -9.48 2.10 -27.18
N LYS A 520 -9.64 3.27 -27.81
CA LYS A 520 -10.77 3.53 -28.73
C LYS A 520 -10.78 2.54 -29.90
N LYS A 521 -9.61 2.21 -30.46
CA LYS A 521 -9.47 1.21 -31.52
C LYS A 521 -9.76 -0.20 -31.00
N GLU A 522 -9.25 -0.56 -29.82
CA GLU A 522 -9.50 -1.85 -29.16
C GLU A 522 -10.98 -2.04 -28.85
N ASP A 523 -11.66 -1.03 -28.28
CA ASP A 523 -13.09 -1.06 -27.99
C ASP A 523 -13.93 -1.20 -29.28
N ALA A 524 -13.54 -0.52 -30.36
CA ALA A 524 -14.17 -0.67 -31.66
C ALA A 524 -13.96 -2.08 -32.24
N LEU A 525 -12.75 -2.63 -32.13
CA LEU A 525 -12.45 -4.01 -32.56
C LEU A 525 -13.23 -5.03 -31.73
N LYS A 526 -13.32 -4.82 -30.42
CA LYS A 526 -14.06 -5.69 -29.50
C LYS A 526 -15.54 -5.70 -29.82
N LYS A 527 -16.16 -4.53 -30.01
CA LYS A 527 -17.55 -4.43 -30.49
C LYS A 527 -17.75 -5.12 -31.83
N ALA A 528 -16.85 -4.91 -32.79
CA ALA A 528 -16.93 -5.57 -34.09
C ALA A 528 -16.80 -7.10 -33.98
N ILE A 529 -15.98 -7.61 -33.05
CA ILE A 529 -15.87 -9.05 -32.77
C ILE A 529 -17.16 -9.55 -32.13
N GLU A 530 -17.70 -8.86 -31.13
CA GLU A 530 -18.95 -9.23 -30.45
C GLU A 530 -20.15 -9.22 -31.40
N GLU A 531 -20.29 -8.17 -32.24
CA GLU A 531 -21.31 -8.09 -33.28
C GLU A 531 -21.18 -9.23 -34.27
N ARG A 532 -19.96 -9.53 -34.75
CA ARG A 532 -19.72 -10.65 -35.68
C ARG A 532 -19.98 -12.01 -35.04
N GLU A 533 -19.70 -12.18 -33.75
CA GLU A 533 -20.03 -13.38 -32.98
C GLU A 533 -21.55 -13.51 -32.79
N ALA A 534 -22.26 -12.41 -32.52
CA ALA A 534 -23.71 -12.36 -32.39
C ALA A 534 -24.41 -12.65 -33.73
N GLU A 535 -23.98 -12.03 -34.83
CA GLU A 535 -24.46 -12.32 -36.18
C GLU A 535 -24.27 -13.81 -36.53
N ARG A 536 -23.13 -14.38 -36.16
CA ARG A 536 -22.85 -15.80 -36.37
C ARG A 536 -23.74 -16.72 -35.52
N LEU A 537 -24.14 -16.27 -34.33
CA LEU A 537 -25.10 -16.98 -33.47
C LEU A 537 -26.53 -16.88 -34.00
N ASP A 538 -26.95 -15.72 -34.50
CA ASP A 538 -28.29 -15.49 -35.06
C ASP A 538 -28.51 -16.24 -36.39
N ILE A 539 -27.46 -16.33 -37.23
CA ILE A 539 -27.47 -17.19 -38.43
C ILE A 539 -27.59 -18.67 -38.03
N GLU A 540 -27.10 -19.05 -36.86
CA GLU A 540 -27.24 -20.38 -36.30
C GLU A 540 -28.66 -20.69 -35.77
N GLU A 541 -29.59 -19.73 -35.70
CA GLU A 541 -30.95 -19.94 -35.16
C GLU A 541 -32.05 -20.05 -36.23
N LYS A 542 -31.79 -19.60 -37.46
CA LYS A 542 -32.72 -19.75 -38.58
C LYS A 542 -32.38 -20.99 -39.40
N TYR A 543 -32.89 -22.15 -38.97
CA TYR A 543 -32.75 -23.38 -39.74
C TYR A 543 -33.77 -23.42 -40.88
N SER A 544 -33.29 -23.53 -42.11
CA SER A 544 -34.14 -23.62 -43.30
C SER A 544 -34.59 -25.07 -43.61
N SER A 545 -33.94 -26.06 -42.98
CA SER A 545 -34.26 -27.49 -43.13
C SER A 545 -33.98 -28.29 -41.86
N LEU A 546 -34.62 -29.46 -41.72
CA LEU A 546 -34.37 -30.42 -40.63
C LEU A 546 -32.91 -30.90 -40.59
N GLN A 547 -32.23 -30.98 -41.75
CA GLN A 547 -30.81 -31.32 -41.83
C GLN A 547 -29.93 -30.24 -41.20
N GLU A 548 -30.25 -28.97 -41.46
CA GLU A 548 -29.55 -27.80 -40.94
C GLU A 548 -29.82 -27.63 -39.43
N GLU A 549 -31.05 -27.90 -38.98
CA GLU A 549 -31.42 -27.96 -37.57
C GLU A 549 -30.66 -29.07 -36.83
N ALA A 550 -30.53 -30.26 -37.42
CA ALA A 550 -29.75 -31.35 -36.85
C ALA A 550 -28.25 -30.99 -36.75
N ALA A 551 -27.69 -30.32 -37.77
CA ALA A 551 -26.32 -29.84 -37.75
C ALA A 551 -26.10 -28.75 -36.69
N GLY A 552 -27.01 -27.78 -36.58
CA GLY A 552 -26.99 -26.72 -35.59
C GLY A 552 -27.13 -27.24 -34.16
N LYS A 553 -28.10 -28.13 -33.90
CA LYS A 553 -28.25 -28.84 -32.63
C LYS A 553 -27.00 -29.67 -32.28
N THR A 554 -26.38 -30.33 -33.26
CA THR A 554 -25.12 -31.06 -33.05
C THR A 554 -23.97 -30.12 -32.66
N LYS A 555 -23.92 -28.92 -33.25
CA LYS A 555 -22.92 -27.90 -32.92
C LYS A 555 -23.16 -27.29 -31.53
N LYS A 556 -24.41 -26.96 -31.18
CA LYS A 556 -24.82 -26.54 -29.83
C LYS A 556 -24.47 -27.64 -28.81
N LEU A 557 -24.75 -28.91 -29.12
CA LEU A 557 -24.39 -30.05 -28.28
C LEU A 557 -22.88 -30.16 -28.07
N LYS A 558 -22.06 -30.00 -29.13
CA LYS A 558 -20.60 -29.94 -29.00
C LYS A 558 -20.13 -28.77 -28.12
N LYS A 559 -20.74 -27.59 -28.24
CA LYS A 559 -20.41 -26.41 -27.41
C LYS A 559 -20.72 -26.68 -25.94
N VAL A 560 -21.93 -27.16 -25.64
CA VAL A 560 -22.34 -27.52 -24.27
C VAL A 560 -21.49 -28.67 -23.71
N TRP A 561 -21.15 -29.67 -24.52
CA TRP A 561 -20.26 -30.75 -24.11
C TRP A 561 -18.86 -30.25 -23.78
N THR A 562 -18.33 -29.29 -24.55
CA THR A 562 -17.04 -28.66 -24.28
C THR A 562 -17.08 -27.86 -22.97
N MET A 563 -18.14 -27.07 -22.74
CA MET A 563 -18.35 -26.35 -21.48
C MET A 563 -18.46 -27.31 -20.28
N LEU A 564 -19.17 -28.42 -20.44
CA LEU A 564 -19.30 -29.46 -19.42
C LEU A 564 -17.96 -30.15 -19.13
N MET A 565 -17.15 -30.43 -20.15
CA MET A 565 -15.81 -30.98 -19.97
C MET A 565 -14.86 -30.00 -19.30
N GLN A 566 -14.95 -28.70 -19.64
CA GLN A 566 -14.19 -27.65 -18.98
C GLN A 566 -14.57 -27.52 -17.51
N ALA A 567 -15.87 -27.51 -17.18
CA ALA A 567 -16.34 -27.49 -15.79
C ALA A 567 -15.93 -28.75 -15.01
N LYS A 568 -15.95 -29.93 -15.65
CA LYS A 568 -15.46 -31.18 -15.04
C LYS A 568 -13.95 -31.14 -14.76
N SER A 569 -13.15 -30.67 -15.72
CA SER A 569 -11.71 -30.46 -15.53
C SER A 569 -11.46 -29.49 -14.38
N GLU A 570 -12.20 -28.37 -14.33
CA GLU A 570 -12.07 -27.39 -13.26
C GLU A 570 -12.41 -27.95 -11.87
N ILE A 571 -13.49 -28.75 -11.77
CA ILE A 571 -13.82 -29.45 -10.51
C ILE A 571 -12.71 -30.42 -10.12
N ALA A 572 -12.18 -31.20 -11.06
CA ALA A 572 -11.11 -32.15 -10.79
C ALA A 572 -9.83 -31.44 -10.33
N ASP A 573 -9.47 -30.32 -10.97
CA ASP A 573 -8.34 -29.51 -10.55
C ASP A 573 -8.54 -28.91 -9.16
N LEU A 574 -9.74 -28.39 -8.85
CA LEU A 574 -10.04 -27.80 -7.55
C LEU A 574 -9.97 -28.88 -6.45
N GLN A 575 -10.48 -30.08 -6.73
CA GLN A 575 -10.34 -31.23 -5.84
C GLN A 575 -8.88 -31.62 -5.65
N GLN A 576 -8.08 -31.64 -6.72
CA GLN A 576 -6.66 -31.94 -6.64
C GLN A 576 -5.88 -30.86 -5.89
N GLU A 577 -6.20 -29.58 -6.12
CA GLU A 577 -5.61 -28.43 -5.42
C GLU A 577 -5.92 -28.50 -3.93
N HIS A 578 -7.19 -28.77 -3.58
CA HIS A 578 -7.63 -28.97 -2.20
C HIS A 578 -6.95 -30.17 -1.56
N GLN A 579 -6.83 -31.30 -2.25
CA GLN A 579 -6.13 -32.48 -1.76
C GLN A 579 -4.65 -32.18 -1.50
N ARG A 580 -3.95 -31.49 -2.42
CA ARG A 580 -2.56 -31.07 -2.24
C ARG A 580 -2.40 -30.08 -1.08
N GLU A 581 -3.37 -29.17 -0.89
CA GLU A 581 -3.39 -28.26 0.26
C GLU A 581 -3.59 -29.00 1.58
N MET A 582 -4.54 -29.94 1.63
CA MET A 582 -4.77 -30.80 2.78
C MET A 582 -3.54 -31.62 3.13
N GLU A 583 -2.84 -32.19 2.14
CA GLU A 583 -1.58 -32.89 2.34
C GLU A 583 -0.48 -31.97 2.89
N GLY A 584 -0.36 -30.75 2.34
CA GLY A 584 0.57 -29.74 2.86
C GLY A 584 0.26 -29.33 4.31
N LEU A 585 -1.01 -29.13 4.64
CA LEU A 585 -1.46 -28.85 6.00
C LEU A 585 -1.18 -30.01 6.95
N LEU A 586 -1.45 -31.26 6.52
CA LEU A 586 -1.15 -32.45 7.32
C LEU A 586 0.35 -32.62 7.55
N GLU A 587 1.19 -32.34 6.56
CA GLU A 587 2.64 -32.37 6.75
C GLU A 587 3.12 -31.28 7.70
N ASN A 588 2.57 -30.07 7.60
CA ASN A 588 2.81 -29.00 8.57
C ASN A 588 2.40 -29.42 9.99
N VAL A 589 1.23 -30.05 10.16
CA VAL A 589 0.75 -30.56 11.45
C VAL A 589 1.69 -31.64 11.98
N ARG A 590 2.14 -32.58 11.15
CA ARG A 590 3.10 -33.62 11.54
C ARG A 590 4.42 -33.01 11.98
N GLN A 591 4.90 -32.01 11.26
CA GLN A 591 6.15 -31.34 11.58
C GLN A 591 6.05 -30.52 12.88
N LEU A 592 4.99 -29.71 13.04
CA LEU A 592 4.71 -28.99 14.27
C LEU A 592 4.54 -29.94 15.46
N SER A 593 3.89 -31.09 15.26
CA SER A 593 3.77 -32.13 16.29
C SER A 593 5.12 -32.70 16.70
N ARG A 594 6.03 -32.93 15.75
CA ARG A 594 7.41 -33.37 16.06
C ARG A 594 8.17 -32.31 16.84
N GLU A 595 8.03 -31.05 16.45
CA GLU A 595 8.68 -29.94 17.12
C GLU A 595 8.13 -29.71 18.53
N LEU A 596 6.81 -29.76 18.70
CA LEU A 596 6.16 -29.68 20.00
C LEU A 596 6.66 -30.79 20.93
N ARG A 597 6.75 -32.03 20.44
CA ARG A 597 7.32 -33.15 21.22
C ARG A 597 8.77 -32.89 21.63
N LEU A 598 9.58 -32.32 20.74
CA LEU A 598 10.96 -31.95 21.05
C LEU A 598 11.02 -30.87 22.14
N GLN A 599 10.21 -29.82 22.03
CA GLN A 599 10.12 -28.75 23.03
C GLN A 599 9.65 -29.29 24.38
N MET A 600 8.61 -30.14 24.39
CA MET A 600 8.14 -30.81 25.61
C MET A 600 9.23 -31.70 26.22
N LEU A 601 10.02 -32.40 25.41
CA LEU A 601 11.13 -33.21 25.91
C LEU A 601 12.21 -32.34 26.57
N ILE A 602 12.54 -31.19 25.98
CA ILE A 602 13.46 -30.21 26.57
C ILE A 602 12.90 -29.69 27.90
N ILE A 603 11.65 -29.25 27.92
CA ILE A 603 10.98 -28.75 29.14
C ILE A 603 11.01 -29.82 30.23
N ASN A 604 10.60 -31.05 29.92
CA ASN A 604 10.56 -32.16 30.87
C ASN A 604 11.96 -32.58 31.37
N SER A 605 13.00 -32.39 30.56
CA SER A 605 14.38 -32.77 30.93
C SER A 605 15.11 -31.71 31.75
N PHE A 606 14.81 -30.42 31.53
CA PHE A 606 15.59 -29.31 32.08
C PHE A 606 14.81 -28.41 33.06
N ILE A 607 13.49 -28.48 33.09
CA ILE A 607 12.65 -27.67 34.00
C ILE A 607 11.96 -28.62 34.99
N PRO A 608 12.27 -28.54 36.30
CA PRO A 608 11.56 -29.31 37.32
C PRO A 608 10.03 -29.08 37.27
N PRO A 609 9.20 -30.11 37.52
CA PRO A 609 7.74 -30.04 37.38
C PRO A 609 7.09 -28.91 38.19
N GLU A 610 7.59 -28.66 39.41
CA GLU A 610 7.12 -27.61 40.32
C GLU A 610 7.23 -26.20 39.68
N TYR A 611 8.29 -25.96 38.91
CA TYR A 611 8.47 -24.69 38.19
C TYR A 611 7.65 -24.63 36.91
N GLN A 612 7.34 -25.76 36.28
CA GLN A 612 6.45 -25.80 35.12
C GLN A 612 5.03 -25.39 35.52
N GLU A 613 4.48 -26.01 36.59
CA GLU A 613 3.16 -25.65 37.13
C GLU A 613 3.10 -24.19 37.54
N MET A 614 4.15 -23.69 38.18
CA MET A 614 4.26 -22.28 38.54
C MET A 614 4.22 -21.38 37.30
N ILE A 615 4.99 -21.68 36.25
CA ILE A 615 4.98 -20.89 35.01
C ILE A 615 3.57 -20.91 34.39
N GLU A 616 2.94 -22.07 34.27
CA GLU A 616 1.59 -22.20 33.69
C GLU A 616 0.54 -21.37 34.43
N GLN A 617 0.61 -21.29 35.77
CA GLN A 617 -0.32 -20.47 36.57
C GLN A 617 -0.17 -18.97 36.35
N TYR A 618 1.04 -18.50 36.00
CA TYR A 618 1.33 -17.07 35.83
C TYR A 618 1.37 -16.63 34.37
N VAL A 619 1.27 -17.56 33.41
CA VAL A 619 1.18 -17.26 31.98
C VAL A 619 -0.29 -17.03 31.60
N HIS A 620 -0.56 -15.99 30.81
CA HIS A 620 -1.87 -15.74 30.24
C HIS A 620 -1.74 -15.40 28.76
N TRP A 621 -2.69 -15.85 27.95
CA TRP A 621 -2.74 -15.51 26.53
C TRP A 621 -3.31 -14.11 26.37
N ASN A 622 -2.56 -13.23 25.70
CA ASN A 622 -3.04 -11.90 25.37
C ASN A 622 -3.54 -11.88 23.92
N GLU A 623 -4.86 -11.82 23.75
CA GLU A 623 -5.51 -11.87 22.43
C GLU A 623 -5.19 -10.65 21.55
N ASP A 624 -4.91 -9.49 22.15
CA ASP A 624 -4.68 -8.26 21.40
C ASP A 624 -3.33 -8.27 20.64
N ILE A 625 -2.31 -8.86 21.27
CA ILE A 625 -0.96 -8.97 20.69
C ILE A 625 -0.71 -10.34 20.04
N GLY A 626 -1.43 -11.38 20.46
CA GLY A 626 -1.27 -12.76 19.98
C GLY A 626 -0.06 -13.48 20.57
N GLU A 627 0.27 -13.21 21.83
CA GLU A 627 1.42 -13.80 22.53
C GLU A 627 1.05 -14.20 23.97
N TRP A 628 1.73 -15.23 24.49
CA TRP A 628 1.68 -15.61 25.90
C TRP A 628 2.49 -14.62 26.75
N GLN A 629 1.84 -14.00 27.73
CA GLN A 629 2.46 -13.08 28.66
C GLN A 629 2.58 -13.70 30.04
N LEU A 630 3.79 -13.75 30.57
CA LEU A 630 4.03 -14.12 31.96
C LEU A 630 3.77 -12.88 32.85
N LYS A 631 2.88 -13.02 33.84
CA LYS A 631 2.60 -11.98 34.83
C LYS A 631 3.87 -11.73 35.66
N CYS A 632 4.14 -10.46 35.95
CA CYS A 632 5.23 -10.04 36.84
C CYS A 632 6.66 -10.40 36.36
N VAL A 633 6.89 -10.57 35.04
CA VAL A 633 8.24 -10.80 34.44
C VAL A 633 9.28 -9.77 34.90
N ALA A 634 8.85 -8.52 35.10
CA ALA A 634 9.72 -7.44 35.57
C ALA A 634 10.33 -7.69 36.97
N TYR A 635 9.69 -8.53 37.79
CA TYR A 635 10.12 -8.86 39.16
C TYR A 635 10.90 -10.18 39.26
N THR A 636 11.15 -10.84 38.12
CA THR A 636 12.01 -12.03 38.08
C THR A 636 13.48 -11.64 38.35
N GLY A 637 14.22 -12.47 39.08
CA GLY A 637 15.57 -12.14 39.57
C GLY A 637 16.58 -11.74 38.50
N ASN A 638 16.39 -12.19 37.25
CA ASN A 638 17.23 -11.83 36.11
C ASN A 638 16.97 -10.39 35.60
N ASN A 639 15.75 -9.88 35.75
CA ASN A 639 15.37 -8.51 35.34
C ASN A 639 15.51 -7.47 36.47
N MET A 640 15.50 -7.91 37.72
CA MET A 640 15.78 -7.08 38.90
C MET A 640 17.27 -6.67 39.03
N ARG A 641 18.19 -7.34 38.30
CA ARG A 641 19.59 -6.92 38.22
C ARG A 641 19.80 -5.94 37.06
N LYS A 642 19.45 -4.66 37.26
CA LYS A 642 20.10 -3.56 36.52
C LYS A 642 20.58 -2.47 37.47
N GLN A 643 21.89 -2.20 37.32
CA GLN A 643 22.68 -1.06 37.81
C GLN A 643 23.07 -1.05 39.29
N THR A 644 24.14 -1.79 39.60
CA THR A 644 25.08 -1.32 40.63
C THR A 644 25.81 -0.09 40.05
N PRO A 645 25.93 1.04 40.76
CA PRO A 645 26.65 2.20 40.27
C PRO A 645 28.12 1.82 40.04
N LEU A 646 28.68 2.23 38.91
CA LEU A 646 30.11 2.09 38.64
C LEU A 646 30.91 2.80 39.75
N PRO A 647 31.86 2.13 40.45
CA PRO A 647 32.88 2.83 41.20
C PRO A 647 33.82 3.51 40.21
N GLU A 648 34.12 4.78 40.47
CA GLU A 648 35.15 5.51 39.74
C GLU A 648 36.51 4.78 39.84
N LYS A 649 37.23 4.86 38.73
CA LYS A 649 38.52 4.21 38.47
C LYS A 649 39.54 4.44 39.59
N GLU A 650 40.22 3.38 40.00
CA GLU A 650 41.68 3.41 40.09
C GLU A 650 42.28 2.20 39.37
N LYS A 651 43.21 2.52 38.47
CA LYS A 651 44.05 1.60 37.73
C LYS A 651 44.95 0.87 38.74
N ASP A 652 44.94 -0.46 38.75
CA ASP A 652 46.19 -1.23 38.63
C ASP A 652 45.98 -2.76 38.66
N LYS A 653 46.76 -3.42 37.79
CA LYS A 653 47.08 -4.86 37.70
C LYS A 653 46.04 -5.80 37.06
N LEU A 654 45.95 -5.73 35.74
CA LEU A 654 45.72 -6.91 34.91
C LEU A 654 46.94 -7.82 35.02
N ALA A 655 46.79 -9.00 35.63
CA ALA A 655 47.65 -10.14 35.34
C ALA A 655 47.04 -10.88 34.15
N ASP A 656 47.81 -10.98 33.07
CA ASP A 656 47.47 -11.70 31.84
C ASP A 656 47.00 -13.13 32.14
N PHE A 657 45.79 -13.47 31.71
CA PHE A 657 45.43 -14.86 31.43
C PHE A 657 45.65 -15.11 29.94
N ASP A 658 46.60 -15.98 29.63
CA ASP A 658 46.94 -16.40 28.27
C ASP A 658 45.77 -17.14 27.61
N LEU A 659 45.17 -16.50 26.61
CA LEU A 659 44.07 -17.04 25.80
C LEU A 659 44.54 -17.63 24.45
N SER A 660 45.84 -17.98 24.34
CA SER A 660 46.42 -18.61 23.15
C SER A 660 45.73 -19.91 22.71
N GLN A 661 44.97 -20.56 23.59
CA GLN A 661 44.23 -21.80 23.27
C GLN A 661 42.83 -21.57 22.67
N VAL A 662 42.36 -20.33 22.55
CA VAL A 662 40.97 -20.03 22.14
C VAL A 662 40.86 -19.50 20.69
N TYR A 663 41.99 -19.23 20.02
CA TYR A 663 41.99 -18.77 18.62
C TYR A 663 42.78 -19.72 17.71
N LEU A 664 42.07 -20.54 16.93
CA LEU A 664 42.63 -21.20 15.74
C LEU A 664 42.57 -20.20 14.58
N ALA A 665 43.73 -19.65 14.20
CA ALA A 665 43.87 -18.86 12.98
C ALA A 665 44.05 -19.79 11.77
N TYR A 666 43.22 -19.61 10.74
CA TYR A 666 43.47 -20.19 9.42
C TYR A 666 44.69 -19.53 8.81
N SER A 667 45.83 -20.22 8.84
CA SER A 667 46.99 -19.92 8.00
C SER A 667 47.08 -20.96 6.88
N ALA A 668 47.76 -20.59 5.79
CA ALA A 668 47.71 -21.25 4.48
C ALA A 668 48.24 -22.71 4.43
N GLU A 669 48.55 -23.33 5.57
CA GLU A 669 48.98 -24.74 5.68
C GLU A 669 47.82 -25.71 6.02
N SER A 670 46.63 -25.21 6.37
CA SER A 670 45.46 -26.07 6.68
C SER A 670 44.67 -26.55 5.45
N ALA A 671 45.13 -26.24 4.23
CA ALA A 671 44.45 -26.58 2.98
C ALA A 671 44.81 -27.97 2.42
N GLU A 672 45.81 -28.68 2.96
CA GLU A 672 46.26 -29.97 2.41
C GLU A 672 45.80 -31.22 3.19
N GLU A 673 45.19 -31.09 4.37
CA GLU A 673 44.68 -32.26 5.14
C GLU A 673 43.23 -32.67 4.79
N ALA A 674 42.57 -31.97 3.86
CA ALA A 674 41.18 -32.23 3.47
C ALA A 674 41.00 -33.22 2.29
N MET A 675 41.95 -34.11 2.02
CA MET A 675 41.76 -35.25 1.11
C MET A 675 42.00 -36.60 1.83
N ARG A 676 40.94 -37.07 2.54
CA ARG A 676 40.36 -38.45 2.70
C ARG A 676 41.26 -39.72 2.51
N PRO A 677 40.91 -40.95 3.00
CA PRO A 677 39.79 -41.42 3.88
C PRO A 677 40.10 -42.54 4.94
N LYS A 678 39.10 -42.80 5.83
CA LYS A 678 38.62 -44.07 6.45
C LYS A 678 39.51 -45.07 7.27
N THR A 679 38.99 -45.34 8.49
CA THR A 679 38.79 -46.63 9.23
C THR A 679 39.95 -47.50 9.78
N ALA A 680 39.70 -47.93 11.03
CA ALA A 680 40.06 -49.19 11.73
C ALA A 680 41.37 -49.29 12.54
N GLY A 681 41.23 -49.76 13.79
CA GLY A 681 42.07 -50.84 14.35
C GLY A 681 43.20 -50.49 15.33
N LYS A 682 42.99 -50.93 16.58
CA LYS A 682 43.86 -51.05 17.77
C LYS A 682 45.36 -51.42 17.63
N ASP A 683 46.09 -50.98 18.67
CA ASP A 683 47.23 -51.57 19.42
C ASP A 683 48.64 -51.75 18.81
N ARG A 684 49.55 -50.86 19.26
CA ARG A 684 50.93 -51.03 19.83
C ARG A 684 51.73 -52.35 19.63
N PRO A 685 53.09 -52.35 19.80
CA PRO A 685 54.17 -51.83 18.93
C PRO A 685 55.27 -52.88 18.57
N LYS A 686 56.09 -52.64 17.52
CA LYS A 686 57.57 -52.87 17.39
C LYS A 686 58.07 -53.17 15.96
N THR A 687 59.19 -52.50 15.63
CA THR A 687 60.38 -52.90 14.81
C THR A 687 60.29 -53.25 13.30
N GLY A 688 61.07 -52.49 12.49
CA GLY A 688 62.03 -53.03 11.49
C GLY A 688 61.65 -53.11 9.98
N ARG A 689 62.25 -52.20 9.17
CA ARG A 689 62.69 -52.22 7.72
C ARG A 689 62.31 -53.39 6.76
N PRO A 690 62.50 -53.30 5.40
CA PRO A 690 62.52 -52.16 4.44
C PRO A 690 61.87 -52.40 3.02
N LYS A 691 61.67 -51.31 2.25
CA LYS A 691 61.86 -51.10 0.77
C LYS A 691 61.25 -52.06 -0.29
N SER A 692 60.45 -51.53 -1.23
CA SER A 692 60.85 -51.12 -2.62
C SER A 692 59.78 -51.32 -3.73
N SER A 693 59.64 -50.30 -4.60
CA SER A 693 59.37 -50.37 -6.07
C SER A 693 58.01 -50.95 -6.55
N ARG A 694 57.42 -50.66 -7.72
CA ARG A 694 57.75 -49.88 -8.92
C ARG A 694 56.45 -49.70 -9.76
N LYS A 695 56.14 -48.44 -10.10
CA LYS A 695 55.57 -47.86 -11.35
C LYS A 695 55.17 -48.80 -12.53
N LYS A 696 53.95 -48.62 -13.10
CA LYS A 696 53.61 -48.23 -14.52
C LYS A 696 52.11 -48.49 -14.84
N ARG A 697 51.38 -47.49 -15.40
CA ARG A 697 50.87 -47.34 -16.81
C ARG A 697 49.84 -48.42 -17.23
N LYS A 698 48.79 -48.21 -18.03
CA LYS A 698 48.27 -47.11 -18.89
C LYS A 698 46.85 -47.54 -19.35
N GLU A 699 46.01 -46.54 -19.67
CA GLU A 699 45.08 -46.44 -20.82
C GLU A 699 44.11 -47.58 -21.20
N ALA A 700 42.83 -47.16 -21.26
CA ALA A 700 41.92 -47.21 -22.41
C ALA A 700 41.05 -48.46 -22.68
N ASP A 701 39.75 -48.12 -22.79
CA ASP A 701 38.84 -48.45 -23.88
C ASP A 701 37.97 -49.73 -23.87
N ILE A 702 36.74 -49.48 -24.33
CA ILE A 702 35.83 -50.34 -25.10
C ILE A 702 34.97 -51.37 -24.33
N ASP A 703 33.71 -50.95 -24.17
CA ASP A 703 32.53 -51.54 -24.78
C ASP A 703 32.10 -52.99 -24.45
N SER A 704 30.93 -53.03 -23.80
CA SER A 704 29.81 -53.96 -24.02
C SER A 704 29.85 -55.41 -23.50
N LEU A 705 28.61 -55.84 -23.23
CA LEU A 705 28.05 -57.19 -23.29
C LEU A 705 28.09 -58.05 -22.01
N LEU A 706 26.86 -58.19 -21.48
CA LEU A 706 26.24 -59.42 -20.99
C LEU A 706 26.68 -59.93 -19.61
N GLN A 707 25.90 -59.60 -18.58
CA GLN A 707 24.83 -60.48 -18.09
C GLN A 707 23.87 -59.73 -17.19
#